data_AF-A0A1C6NSK5-F1
#
_entry.id   AF-A0A1C6NSK5-F1
#
_cell.length_a   1.000
_cell.length_b   1.000
_cell.length_c   1.000
_cell.angle_alpha   90.00
_cell.angle_beta   90.00
_cell.angle_gamma   90.00
#
_symmetry.space_group_name_H-M   'P 1'
#
loop_
_entity.id
_entity.type
_entity.pdbx_description
1 polymer ?
#
loop_
_entity_poly.entity_id
_entity_poly.type
_entity_poly.pdbx_seq_one_letter_code
_entity_poly.pdbx_strand_id
1 'polypeptide(L)'
;MVCNGGVSALDESLKKHLGGSTAKVLSEHLGLNTVGDLLHHYPRRYEERGQLTRLSDLPLDEHVTVVAQVAKSKVHTFNRGRGQRLEVVLTDGSGQLQLVFFGRGIYQPQKDLQPGTRAMFAGKVGVFNGRLQLAHPQYEKLGAGSGSEEVDAFANRLMPIYPAVAQMASWKIAKSLGTVLASMQATGWDGLVDPLPSAIREERRLIPLPDAFEKVHRPRTKADVAAARDRLKWDEAFILQVALARRRAADAQLPAVARVPVEGGLLDAFDAKLPFTLTDGQRSVSREVFDDLATEHPMHRLLQGEVGSGKAQPLDALVLTPGGFREMREIGVGDEVITPSGEPAPVEGIFPQGEREVWRLTLSDGSTVECDDEHLWLVATAEAWERGERPQVLTTREIRNDLTSPAGSPKWYLPQAVPVDLGAPAEGPADPYATGAELGRPGGADRVPRAFMEDSVKNRLALLRGILDAGADGREDGPEPAGEGAGGGDAVVLRSRCRALAEDVAWLARSLGGHARLTPERPPHDGPTPAESAVTVLLPPEHGPFRPEAGEVRGTARGSAPRSLRRSVRAADPVGRKQVQCISVRHPDSAYVTDNFTVTHNTMVATRAMLTVVDSGGQAALLAPTEVLAQQHHRSVTGLMGELAEGGMLGGAENATKVVLLTGSMGAAARRQALLDLATGEAGIVIGTHALIEDKVRFHDLGLVVVDEQHRFGVEQRDALRSKGVHPPHLLVMTATPIPRTVAMTVFGDLETSVLDQLPAGRSPIASHVVPARDKPHFLARTWERVREETEAGHQTYVVCPRIGDEEEQEGAGKPAGSSGRRKTAGRDRAAEEAAQGEGEGAADGEDESRRPPLSVLDTVAQLREGPLAGLRVEALHGRMQPDVKDDVMRRFAEGEVDVLVATTVIEVGVDVPNATVMVIMDADRFGVSQLHQLRGRVGRGSAAGLCLLVTEAPEAGPARARLDAVAATLDGFELSRVDLEQRREGDVLGQAQSGVRTSLRMLAVIEDEEIIEAARRAATAVVAEDPGLERLPELRTALAALLDEEREDFLDKG
;
A
#
# COMPACT_ATOMS: atom_id res chain seq x y z
N MET A 1 -0.91 48.80 -25.21
CA MET A 1 -0.11 48.74 -26.45
C MET A 1 -0.40 47.39 -27.08
N VAL A 2 -0.68 47.30 -28.38
CA VAL A 2 -1.21 46.05 -28.98
C VAL A 2 -0.15 44.94 -28.89
N CYS A 3 -0.53 43.79 -28.33
CA CYS A 3 0.32 42.61 -28.29
C CYS A 3 0.50 42.06 -29.72
N ASN A 4 1.60 42.40 -30.37
CA ASN A 4 2.04 41.66 -31.55
C ASN A 4 2.38 40.23 -31.12
N GLY A 5 1.92 39.23 -31.89
CA GLY A 5 2.29 37.84 -31.73
C GLY A 5 3.74 37.60 -32.14
N GLY A 6 4.68 38.07 -31.30
CA GLY A 6 6.08 37.69 -31.37
C GLY A 6 6.25 36.30 -30.76
N VAL A 7 6.86 35.41 -31.55
CA VAL A 7 7.43 34.14 -31.09
C VAL A 7 8.37 34.45 -29.91
N SER A 8 8.30 33.70 -28.80
CA SER A 8 9.17 33.95 -27.63
C SER A 8 10.64 33.87 -28.04
N ALA A 9 11.54 34.59 -27.35
CA ALA A 9 12.98 34.45 -27.59
C ALA A 9 13.47 32.99 -27.41
N LEU A 10 12.75 32.21 -26.59
CA LEU A 10 12.98 30.78 -26.41
C LEU A 10 12.49 29.94 -27.60
N ASP A 11 11.40 30.32 -28.26
CA ASP A 11 10.79 29.54 -29.35
C ASP A 11 11.53 29.72 -30.69
N GLU A 12 12.52 30.61 -30.75
CA GLU A 12 13.32 30.82 -31.97
C GLU A 12 14.05 29.55 -32.43
N SER A 13 13.95 29.21 -33.72
CA SER A 13 14.62 28.01 -34.24
C SER A 13 16.15 28.09 -34.17
N LEU A 14 16.78 27.01 -33.67
CA LEU A 14 18.24 26.86 -33.63
C LEU A 14 18.93 27.01 -34.99
N LYS A 15 18.21 26.79 -36.11
CA LYS A 15 18.73 27.00 -37.47
C LYS A 15 19.18 28.45 -37.70
N LYS A 16 18.54 29.43 -37.04
CA LYS A 16 18.86 30.87 -37.09
C LYS A 16 20.20 31.19 -36.41
N HIS A 17 20.53 30.47 -35.33
CA HIS A 17 21.67 30.78 -34.44
C HIS A 17 22.90 29.87 -34.64
N LEU A 18 22.70 28.61 -35.03
CA LEU A 18 23.77 27.57 -35.08
C LEU A 18 24.09 27.07 -36.49
N GLY A 19 23.33 27.50 -37.49
CA GLY A 19 23.43 27.03 -38.86
C GLY A 19 22.77 25.65 -39.08
N GLY A 20 22.37 25.40 -40.33
CA GLY A 20 21.50 24.27 -40.68
C GLY A 20 22.06 22.88 -40.36
N SER A 21 23.38 22.66 -40.46
CA SER A 21 24.00 21.36 -40.16
C SER A 21 24.03 21.04 -38.66
N THR A 22 24.44 22.00 -37.83
CA THR A 22 24.47 21.83 -36.35
C THR A 22 23.06 21.66 -35.80
N ALA A 23 22.13 22.53 -36.21
CA ALA A 23 20.74 22.48 -35.77
C ALA A 23 20.05 21.17 -36.22
N LYS A 24 20.36 20.66 -37.41
CA LYS A 24 19.86 19.36 -37.88
C LYS A 24 20.31 18.21 -36.97
N VAL A 25 21.58 18.14 -36.58
CA VAL A 25 22.10 17.09 -35.69
C VAL A 25 21.54 17.19 -34.26
N LEU A 26 21.27 18.41 -33.76
CA LEU A 26 20.60 18.63 -32.48
C LEU A 26 19.13 18.17 -32.50
N SER A 27 18.43 18.46 -33.60
CA SER A 27 17.05 18.04 -33.83
C SER A 27 16.93 16.51 -33.98
N GLU A 28 17.67 15.90 -34.92
CA GLU A 28 17.55 14.46 -35.24
C GLU A 28 18.02 13.51 -34.14
N HIS A 29 18.94 13.91 -33.26
CA HIS A 29 19.54 13.00 -32.26
C HIS A 29 19.36 13.41 -30.80
N LEU A 30 18.90 14.64 -30.52
CA LEU A 30 18.59 15.10 -29.17
C LEU A 30 17.18 15.73 -29.09
N GLY A 31 16.44 15.85 -30.19
CA GLY A 31 15.12 16.46 -30.25
C GLY A 31 15.11 17.98 -30.03
N LEU A 32 16.26 18.65 -30.07
CA LEU A 32 16.37 20.08 -29.75
C LEU A 32 16.19 20.91 -31.02
N ASN A 33 15.13 21.72 -31.07
CA ASN A 33 14.69 22.49 -32.24
C ASN A 33 14.77 24.02 -32.01
N THR A 34 14.51 24.47 -30.78
CA THR A 34 14.41 25.88 -30.39
C THR A 34 15.57 26.34 -29.49
N VAL A 35 15.72 27.66 -29.31
CA VAL A 35 16.65 28.26 -28.35
C VAL A 35 16.35 27.78 -26.92
N GLY A 36 15.08 27.67 -26.57
CA GLY A 36 14.56 27.15 -25.31
C GLY A 36 14.95 25.70 -25.09
N ASP A 37 14.75 24.82 -26.08
CA ASP A 37 15.17 23.42 -26.00
C ASP A 37 16.66 23.31 -25.61
N LEU A 38 17.52 24.11 -26.24
CA LEU A 38 18.95 24.08 -25.97
C LEU A 38 19.32 24.69 -24.61
N LEU A 39 18.69 25.80 -24.20
CA LEU A 39 18.92 26.44 -22.89
C LEU A 39 18.36 25.62 -21.71
N HIS A 40 17.42 24.71 -21.94
CA HIS A 40 16.96 23.76 -20.92
C HIS A 40 17.70 22.40 -20.99
N HIS A 41 18.65 22.22 -21.92
CA HIS A 41 19.50 21.02 -21.99
C HIS A 41 20.62 21.10 -20.95
N TYR A 42 20.25 20.93 -19.68
CA TYR A 42 21.13 21.20 -18.53
C TYR A 42 22.34 20.23 -18.41
N PRO A 43 23.45 20.67 -17.79
CA PRO A 43 24.59 19.79 -17.50
C PRO A 43 24.23 18.71 -16.47
N ARG A 44 24.58 17.44 -16.76
CA ARG A 44 24.47 16.32 -15.80
C ARG A 44 25.38 16.52 -14.59
N ARG A 45 26.60 17.04 -14.80
CA ARG A 45 27.57 17.33 -13.75
C ARG A 45 28.55 18.44 -14.15
N TYR A 46 29.29 18.94 -13.16
CA TYR A 46 30.32 19.96 -13.33
C TYR A 46 31.66 19.44 -12.83
N GLU A 47 32.67 19.44 -13.69
CA GLU A 47 34.03 18.99 -13.36
C GLU A 47 34.92 20.20 -13.10
N GLU A 48 35.73 20.19 -12.04
CA GLU A 48 36.74 21.24 -11.85
C GLU A 48 37.87 21.10 -12.87
N ARG A 49 38.27 22.21 -13.49
CA ARG A 49 39.24 22.28 -14.59
C ARG A 49 40.66 21.91 -14.11
N GLY A 50 40.91 20.62 -14.00
CA GLY A 50 42.16 20.03 -13.48
C GLY A 50 41.96 18.74 -12.68
N GLN A 51 40.73 18.43 -12.25
CA GLN A 51 40.35 17.17 -11.62
C GLN A 51 40.14 16.08 -12.69
N LEU A 52 40.48 14.83 -12.37
CA LEU A 52 40.33 13.68 -13.28
C LEU A 52 39.10 12.87 -12.87
N THR A 53 38.31 12.44 -13.84
CA THR A 53 37.14 11.57 -13.62
C THR A 53 37.60 10.19 -13.17
N ARG A 54 36.98 9.61 -12.13
CA ARG A 54 37.28 8.23 -11.71
C ARG A 54 36.98 7.25 -12.84
N LEU A 55 37.99 6.50 -13.27
CA LEU A 55 37.89 5.57 -14.40
C LEU A 55 37.41 4.18 -13.99
N SER A 56 37.43 3.86 -12.69
CA SER A 56 36.93 2.61 -12.12
C SER A 56 35.41 2.49 -12.16
N ASP A 57 34.71 3.62 -12.11
CA ASP A 57 33.28 3.71 -11.79
C ASP A 57 32.44 3.94 -13.08
N LEU A 58 33.00 3.63 -14.26
CA LEU A 58 32.39 3.90 -15.56
C LEU A 58 31.40 2.79 -15.96
N PRO A 59 30.14 3.11 -16.31
CA PRO A 59 29.17 2.12 -16.76
C PRO A 59 29.61 1.49 -18.08
N LEU A 60 29.42 0.17 -18.21
CA LEU A 60 29.71 -0.59 -19.42
C LEU A 60 28.67 -0.31 -20.50
N ASP A 61 29.11 -0.34 -21.76
CA ASP A 61 28.30 -0.11 -22.96
C ASP A 61 27.55 1.24 -23.07
N GLU A 62 27.80 2.18 -22.16
CA GLU A 62 27.31 3.56 -22.26
C GLU A 62 28.26 4.49 -23.03
N HIS A 63 27.71 5.53 -23.64
CA HIS A 63 28.48 6.62 -24.24
C HIS A 63 28.83 7.68 -23.17
N VAL A 64 30.07 7.67 -22.70
CA VAL A 64 30.52 8.55 -21.60
C VAL A 64 31.43 9.66 -22.10
N THR A 65 31.48 10.77 -21.36
CA THR A 65 32.55 11.78 -21.47
C THR A 65 33.36 11.79 -20.16
N VAL A 66 34.69 11.68 -20.27
CA VAL A 66 35.62 11.63 -19.13
C VAL A 66 36.75 12.65 -19.28
N VAL A 67 37.19 13.23 -18.16
CA VAL A 67 38.39 14.06 -18.07
C VAL A 67 39.53 13.20 -17.56
N ALA A 68 40.58 12.99 -18.36
CA ALA A 68 41.67 12.09 -17.99
C ALA A 68 43.04 12.62 -18.46
N GLN A 69 44.11 12.09 -17.85
CA GLN A 69 45.47 12.32 -18.30
C GLN A 69 45.98 11.13 -19.09
N VAL A 70 46.68 11.39 -20.20
CA VAL A 70 47.33 10.33 -20.99
C VAL A 70 48.52 9.79 -20.19
N ALA A 71 48.45 8.52 -19.78
CA ALA A 71 49.54 7.81 -19.14
C ALA A 71 50.57 7.29 -20.16
N LYS A 72 50.08 6.81 -21.31
CA LYS A 72 50.90 6.18 -22.34
C LYS A 72 50.27 6.34 -23.71
N SER A 73 51.08 6.48 -24.74
CA SER A 73 50.63 6.56 -26.13
C SER A 73 51.61 5.76 -26.98
N LYS A 74 51.12 4.76 -27.73
CA LYS A 74 51.97 3.84 -28.51
C LYS A 74 51.31 3.41 -29.81
N VAL A 75 52.03 3.58 -30.91
CA VAL A 75 51.63 3.03 -32.22
C VAL A 75 52.02 1.55 -32.30
N HIS A 76 51.08 0.72 -32.71
CA HIS A 76 51.25 -0.69 -33.02
C HIS A 76 51.01 -0.93 -34.51
N THR A 77 51.95 -1.59 -35.18
CA THR A 77 51.82 -2.00 -36.57
C THR A 77 51.40 -3.46 -36.66
N PHE A 78 50.56 -3.79 -37.63
CA PHE A 78 50.06 -5.14 -37.88
C PHE A 78 49.92 -5.41 -39.38
N ASN A 79 49.56 -6.65 -39.76
CA ASN A 79 49.47 -7.09 -41.16
C ASN A 79 50.73 -6.75 -41.99
N ARG A 80 51.91 -7.12 -41.47
CA ARG A 80 53.23 -6.85 -42.06
C ARG A 80 53.43 -5.36 -42.43
N GLY A 81 52.97 -4.45 -41.57
CA GLY A 81 53.12 -3.01 -41.74
C GLY A 81 52.03 -2.31 -42.57
N ARG A 82 51.06 -3.06 -43.13
CA ARG A 82 49.92 -2.45 -43.86
C ARG A 82 48.84 -1.87 -42.93
N GLY A 83 48.77 -2.31 -41.69
CA GLY A 83 47.87 -1.78 -40.67
C GLY A 83 48.64 -1.01 -39.57
N GLN A 84 48.08 0.11 -39.13
CA GLN A 84 48.54 0.86 -37.96
C GLN A 84 47.35 1.11 -37.03
N ARG A 85 47.58 0.97 -35.72
CA ARG A 85 46.67 1.43 -34.66
C ARG A 85 47.44 2.21 -33.62
N LEU A 86 46.85 3.27 -33.07
CA LEU A 86 47.37 3.99 -31.91
C LEU A 86 46.61 3.50 -30.68
N GLU A 87 47.35 2.99 -29.71
CA GLU A 87 46.85 2.58 -28.40
C GLU A 87 47.27 3.66 -27.38
N VAL A 88 46.28 4.37 -26.83
CA VAL A 88 46.49 5.40 -25.80
C VAL A 88 45.88 4.87 -24.50
N VAL A 89 46.64 4.91 -23.41
CA VAL A 89 46.16 4.54 -22.07
C VAL A 89 45.98 5.81 -21.28
N LEU A 90 44.75 6.02 -20.80
CA LEU A 90 44.37 7.08 -19.89
C LEU A 90 44.55 6.62 -18.45
N THR A 91 44.77 7.58 -17.55
CA THR A 91 44.71 7.37 -16.10
C THR A 91 44.17 8.61 -15.40
N ASP A 92 43.53 8.36 -14.26
CA ASP A 92 43.08 9.28 -13.21
C ASP A 92 43.98 9.22 -11.96
N GLY A 93 44.90 8.25 -11.90
CA GLY A 93 45.72 7.91 -10.72
C GLY A 93 45.28 6.65 -9.97
N SER A 94 44.04 6.18 -10.19
CA SER A 94 43.42 5.01 -9.52
C SER A 94 43.14 3.84 -10.47
N GLY A 95 42.87 4.11 -11.73
CA GLY A 95 42.52 3.15 -12.78
C GLY A 95 43.15 3.49 -14.13
N GLN A 96 42.83 2.67 -15.13
CA GLN A 96 43.30 2.82 -16.50
C GLN A 96 42.18 2.51 -17.51
N LEU A 97 42.08 3.35 -18.55
CA LEU A 97 41.11 3.19 -19.64
C LEU A 97 41.86 3.23 -20.98
N GLN A 98 41.63 2.25 -21.87
CA GLN A 98 42.31 2.16 -23.16
C GLN A 98 41.50 2.83 -24.29
N LEU A 99 42.15 3.67 -25.10
CA LEU A 99 41.63 4.22 -26.35
C LEU A 99 42.36 3.54 -27.50
N VAL A 100 41.63 3.13 -28.54
CA VAL A 100 42.25 2.59 -29.76
C VAL A 100 41.76 3.34 -30.99
N PHE A 101 42.69 3.98 -31.70
CA PHE A 101 42.46 4.62 -32.99
C PHE A 101 43.03 3.74 -34.10
N PHE A 102 42.30 3.59 -35.21
CA PHE A 102 42.68 2.71 -36.33
C PHE A 102 42.88 3.48 -37.65
N GLY A 103 43.73 2.94 -38.52
CA GLY A 103 43.82 3.38 -39.93
C GLY A 103 44.63 4.66 -40.15
N ARG A 104 44.31 5.40 -41.22
CA ARG A 104 45.09 6.58 -41.65
C ARG A 104 44.90 7.81 -40.75
N GLY A 105 43.89 7.82 -39.88
CA GLY A 105 43.55 8.95 -39.00
C GLY A 105 44.43 9.08 -37.75
N ILE A 106 45.37 8.16 -37.49
CA ILE A 106 46.11 8.12 -36.21
C ILE A 106 47.11 9.27 -36.02
N TYR A 107 47.53 9.97 -37.08
CA TYR A 107 48.62 10.95 -37.03
C TYR A 107 48.34 12.13 -36.08
N GLN A 108 47.10 12.65 -36.11
CA GLN A 108 46.70 13.78 -35.28
C GLN A 108 46.50 13.38 -33.80
N PRO A 109 45.73 12.31 -33.46
CA PRO A 109 45.72 11.72 -32.13
C PRO A 109 47.13 11.40 -31.58
N GLN A 110 48.04 10.88 -32.40
CA GLN A 110 49.41 10.56 -31.97
C GLN A 110 50.21 11.82 -31.61
N LYS A 111 50.01 12.92 -32.34
CA LYS A 111 50.68 14.20 -32.08
C LYS A 111 50.13 14.89 -30.84
N ASP A 112 48.82 14.82 -30.65
CA ASP A 112 48.07 15.54 -29.61
C ASP A 112 48.04 14.80 -28.26
N LEU A 113 47.89 13.47 -28.27
CA LEU A 113 47.75 12.62 -27.09
C LEU A 113 49.11 12.03 -26.68
N GLN A 114 50.04 12.89 -26.30
CA GLN A 114 51.32 12.49 -25.72
C GLN A 114 51.18 12.22 -24.21
N PRO A 115 52.04 11.40 -23.59
CA PRO A 115 52.05 11.20 -22.15
C PRO A 115 52.13 12.53 -21.38
N GLY A 116 51.23 12.73 -20.42
CA GLY A 116 51.06 13.99 -19.69
C GLY A 116 49.98 14.93 -20.25
N THR A 117 49.53 14.76 -21.51
CA THR A 117 48.41 15.54 -22.05
C THR A 117 47.15 15.29 -21.22
N ARG A 118 46.46 16.37 -20.81
CA ARG A 118 45.11 16.33 -20.23
C ARG A 118 44.10 16.68 -21.31
N ALA A 119 43.02 15.90 -21.38
CA ALA A 119 41.99 16.07 -22.40
C ALA A 119 40.64 15.53 -21.90
N MET A 120 39.57 15.97 -22.55
CA MET A 120 38.27 15.34 -22.50
C MET A 120 38.23 14.24 -23.56
N PHE A 121 37.65 13.09 -23.23
CA PHE A 121 37.47 11.95 -24.13
C PHE A 121 36.02 11.49 -24.10
N ALA A 122 35.43 11.22 -25.27
CA ALA A 122 34.04 10.75 -25.40
C ALA A 122 33.93 9.55 -26.34
N GLY A 123 33.12 8.55 -25.97
CA GLY A 123 32.95 7.29 -26.71
C GLY A 123 32.22 6.23 -25.89
N LYS A 124 31.93 5.08 -26.52
CA LYS A 124 31.24 3.96 -25.86
C LYS A 124 32.21 3.17 -24.99
N VAL A 125 31.93 2.99 -23.70
CA VAL A 125 32.73 2.13 -22.81
C VAL A 125 32.50 0.67 -23.20
N GLY A 126 33.54 -0.15 -23.17
CA GLY A 126 33.42 -1.60 -23.34
C GLY A 126 34.61 -2.33 -22.73
N VAL A 127 34.58 -3.66 -22.74
CA VAL A 127 35.67 -4.50 -22.23
C VAL A 127 36.37 -5.23 -23.37
N PHE A 128 37.69 -5.23 -23.39
CA PHE A 128 38.49 -6.04 -24.31
C PHE A 128 39.69 -6.65 -23.57
N ASN A 129 39.87 -7.97 -23.68
CA ASN A 129 40.89 -8.74 -22.95
C ASN A 129 40.92 -8.43 -21.43
N GLY A 130 39.74 -8.29 -20.81
CA GLY A 130 39.61 -7.99 -19.37
C GLY A 130 40.04 -6.57 -18.98
N ARG A 131 40.13 -5.63 -19.92
CA ARG A 131 40.43 -4.21 -19.66
C ARG A 131 39.33 -3.31 -20.19
N LEU A 132 39.03 -2.25 -19.45
CA LEU A 132 38.16 -1.17 -19.91
C LEU A 132 38.80 -0.47 -21.12
N GLN A 133 38.01 -0.32 -22.17
CA GLN A 133 38.33 0.47 -23.35
C GLN A 133 37.19 1.42 -23.69
N LEU A 134 37.50 2.46 -24.46
CA LEU A 134 36.53 3.43 -24.96
C LEU A 134 36.58 3.42 -26.50
N ALA A 135 35.51 2.88 -27.09
CA ALA A 135 35.34 2.66 -28.51
C ALA A 135 34.85 3.92 -29.23
N HIS A 136 35.27 4.07 -30.49
CA HIS A 136 35.08 5.28 -31.32
C HIS A 136 35.47 6.59 -30.60
N PRO A 137 36.69 6.67 -30.01
CA PRO A 137 37.08 7.80 -29.17
C PRO A 137 37.19 9.11 -29.94
N GLN A 138 36.38 10.09 -29.53
CA GLN A 138 36.57 11.52 -29.82
C GLN A 138 37.30 12.18 -28.64
N TYR A 139 38.07 13.25 -28.87
CA TYR A 139 38.76 13.97 -27.80
C TYR A 139 38.86 15.48 -28.07
N GLU A 140 39.00 16.25 -26.99
CA GLU A 140 39.23 17.70 -27.01
C GLU A 140 40.34 18.03 -25.98
N LYS A 141 41.37 18.77 -26.38
CA LYS A 141 42.54 19.03 -25.50
C LYS A 141 42.23 20.11 -24.47
N LEU A 142 42.58 19.86 -23.21
CA LEU A 142 42.51 20.87 -22.15
C LEU A 142 43.82 21.66 -22.13
N GLY A 143 43.86 22.72 -22.93
CA GLY A 143 45.09 23.46 -23.24
C GLY A 143 45.58 24.41 -22.14
N ALA A 144 46.91 24.56 -22.09
CA ALA A 144 47.59 25.66 -21.45
C ALA A 144 48.33 26.48 -22.52
N GLY A 145 47.91 27.73 -22.76
CA GLY A 145 48.74 28.76 -23.41
C GLY A 145 48.22 29.45 -24.68
N SER A 146 47.89 30.74 -24.52
CA SER A 146 48.05 31.86 -25.48
C SER A 146 47.09 32.04 -26.69
N GLY A 147 45.87 32.52 -26.40
CA GLY A 147 45.07 33.38 -27.29
C GLY A 147 44.27 34.44 -26.50
N SER A 148 44.11 35.65 -27.02
CA SER A 148 43.43 36.74 -26.30
C SER A 148 41.90 36.59 -26.21
N GLU A 149 41.28 35.85 -27.13
CA GLU A 149 39.86 35.47 -27.07
C GLU A 149 39.62 34.28 -26.12
N GLU A 150 40.67 33.54 -25.74
CA GLU A 150 40.55 32.38 -24.84
C GLU A 150 40.37 32.79 -23.38
N VAL A 151 40.60 34.05 -23.02
CA VAL A 151 40.70 34.53 -21.63
C VAL A 151 39.35 34.45 -20.90
N ASP A 152 38.24 34.80 -21.55
CA ASP A 152 36.89 34.63 -20.97
C ASP A 152 36.47 33.16 -20.92
N ALA A 153 36.85 32.36 -21.92
CA ALA A 153 36.70 30.90 -21.87
C ALA A 153 37.61 30.24 -20.81
N PHE A 154 38.56 30.98 -20.23
CA PHE A 154 39.42 30.56 -19.12
C PHE A 154 38.90 30.97 -17.73
N ALA A 155 37.91 31.88 -17.66
CA ALA A 155 37.37 32.40 -16.40
C ALA A 155 36.60 31.35 -15.59
N ASN A 156 35.96 30.38 -16.26
CA ASN A 156 35.18 29.33 -15.60
C ASN A 156 36.08 28.18 -15.15
N ARG A 157 36.18 28.03 -13.81
CA ARG A 157 36.87 26.92 -13.15
C ARG A 157 36.09 25.60 -13.22
N LEU A 158 34.79 25.66 -13.51
CA LEU A 158 33.89 24.51 -13.63
C LEU A 158 33.55 24.29 -15.10
N MET A 159 33.66 23.04 -15.55
CA MET A 159 33.33 22.59 -16.90
C MET A 159 32.01 21.79 -16.86
N PRO A 160 30.93 22.26 -17.51
CA PRO A 160 29.68 21.52 -17.59
C PRO A 160 29.82 20.29 -18.51
N ILE A 161 29.31 19.14 -18.06
CA ILE A 161 29.23 17.89 -18.82
C ILE A 161 27.77 17.60 -19.15
N TYR A 162 27.44 17.64 -20.44
CA TYR A 162 26.07 17.50 -20.96
C TYR A 162 25.73 16.03 -21.28
N PRO A 163 24.43 15.66 -21.30
CA PRO A 163 23.97 14.47 -22.02
C PRO A 163 24.44 14.56 -23.48
N ALA A 164 25.15 13.54 -23.97
CA ALA A 164 25.82 13.55 -25.27
C ALA A 164 25.55 12.24 -26.03
N VAL A 165 25.52 12.36 -27.36
CA VAL A 165 25.34 11.24 -28.30
C VAL A 165 26.53 11.18 -29.26
N ALA A 166 26.72 10.06 -29.97
CA ALA A 166 27.92 9.84 -30.78
C ALA A 166 28.20 10.96 -31.82
N GLN A 167 27.15 11.56 -32.36
CA GLN A 167 27.20 12.67 -33.31
C GLN A 167 27.46 14.02 -32.63
N MET A 168 26.98 14.20 -31.39
CA MET A 168 26.96 15.46 -30.65
C MET A 168 27.56 15.30 -29.25
N ALA A 169 28.87 15.52 -29.16
CA ALA A 169 29.65 15.41 -27.93
C ALA A 169 29.52 16.65 -27.02
N SER A 170 29.73 16.47 -25.71
CA SER A 170 29.48 17.51 -24.67
C SER A 170 30.10 18.88 -24.96
N TRP A 171 31.31 18.96 -25.52
CA TRP A 171 31.94 20.26 -25.82
C TRP A 171 31.36 20.95 -27.06
N LYS A 172 30.79 20.18 -28.01
CA LYS A 172 30.04 20.74 -29.15
C LYS A 172 28.71 21.34 -28.68
N ILE A 173 28.06 20.69 -27.70
CA ILE A 173 26.86 21.23 -27.03
C ILE A 173 27.23 22.51 -26.27
N ALA A 174 28.28 22.47 -25.45
CA ALA A 174 28.80 23.65 -24.74
C ALA A 174 29.16 24.82 -25.67
N LYS A 175 29.73 24.54 -26.85
CA LYS A 175 30.01 25.55 -27.87
C LYS A 175 28.75 26.13 -28.48
N SER A 176 27.76 25.28 -28.79
CA SER A 176 26.46 25.71 -29.35
C SER A 176 25.70 26.58 -28.36
N LEU A 177 25.60 26.15 -27.10
CA LEU A 177 25.11 26.96 -25.98
C LEU A 177 25.88 28.28 -25.86
N GLY A 178 27.20 28.25 -26.00
CA GLY A 178 28.03 29.45 -25.95
C GLY A 178 27.71 30.47 -27.05
N THR A 179 27.36 30.01 -28.25
CA THR A 179 26.88 30.88 -29.34
C THR A 179 25.48 31.43 -29.06
N VAL A 180 24.55 30.60 -28.59
CA VAL A 180 23.18 31.02 -28.27
C VAL A 180 23.15 32.02 -27.11
N LEU A 181 23.87 31.75 -26.01
CA LEU A 181 24.01 32.68 -24.89
C LEU A 181 24.59 34.03 -25.32
N ALA A 182 25.63 34.04 -26.17
CA ALA A 182 26.19 35.29 -26.69
C ALA A 182 25.20 36.04 -27.59
N SER A 183 24.37 35.33 -28.37
CA SER A 183 23.30 35.91 -29.18
C SER A 183 22.22 36.58 -28.31
N MET A 184 21.76 35.89 -27.26
CA MET A 184 20.78 36.41 -26.30
C MET A 184 21.35 37.58 -25.47
N GLN A 185 22.61 37.50 -25.02
CA GLN A 185 23.28 38.60 -24.34
C GLN A 185 23.40 39.84 -25.24
N ALA A 186 23.64 39.66 -26.55
CA ALA A 186 23.73 40.76 -27.51
C ALA A 186 22.38 41.45 -27.80
N THR A 187 21.25 40.75 -27.64
CA THR A 187 19.90 41.37 -27.66
C THR A 187 19.47 41.90 -26.29
N GLY A 188 20.29 41.76 -25.25
CA GLY A 188 19.91 42.11 -23.87
C GLY A 188 18.81 41.20 -23.31
N TRP A 189 18.65 39.99 -23.85
CA TRP A 189 17.54 39.06 -23.59
C TRP A 189 16.16 39.63 -23.96
N ASP A 190 16.10 40.54 -24.94
CA ASP A 190 14.83 41.03 -25.51
C ASP A 190 13.96 39.85 -25.99
N GLY A 191 12.66 39.90 -25.65
CA GLY A 191 11.71 38.81 -25.87
C GLY A 191 11.79 37.63 -24.89
N LEU A 192 12.67 37.65 -23.88
CA LEU A 192 12.61 36.67 -22.78
C LEU A 192 11.51 37.06 -21.78
N VAL A 193 10.60 36.12 -21.54
CA VAL A 193 9.55 36.24 -20.53
C VAL A 193 10.03 35.59 -19.23
N ASP A 194 10.15 36.34 -18.14
CA ASP A 194 10.41 35.79 -16.81
C ASP A 194 9.06 35.38 -16.17
N PRO A 195 8.79 34.09 -15.92
CA PRO A 195 7.50 33.61 -15.42
C PRO A 195 7.30 33.92 -13.93
N LEU A 196 8.36 34.25 -13.19
CA LEU A 196 8.32 34.42 -11.74
C LEU A 196 8.07 35.90 -11.38
N PRO A 197 6.94 36.24 -10.71
CA PRO A 197 6.64 37.61 -10.32
C PRO A 197 7.77 38.25 -9.49
N SER A 198 8.09 39.51 -9.79
CA SER A 198 9.20 40.23 -9.17
C SER A 198 9.13 40.26 -7.64
N ALA A 199 7.93 40.38 -7.07
CA ALA A 199 7.71 40.32 -5.62
C ALA A 199 8.15 38.98 -5.00
N ILE A 200 7.80 37.85 -5.61
CA ILE A 200 8.18 36.51 -5.13
C ILE A 200 9.69 36.31 -5.30
N ARG A 201 10.24 36.73 -6.47
CA ARG A 201 11.68 36.68 -6.75
C ARG A 201 12.49 37.47 -5.71
N GLU A 202 12.02 38.65 -5.30
CA GLU A 202 12.67 39.52 -4.32
C GLU A 202 12.53 39.00 -2.87
N GLU A 203 11.33 38.53 -2.48
CA GLU A 203 11.09 37.86 -1.18
C GLU A 203 12.04 36.68 -0.99
N ARG A 204 12.15 35.81 -2.01
CA ARG A 204 12.97 34.59 -2.02
C ARG A 204 14.45 34.85 -2.32
N ARG A 205 14.82 36.09 -2.67
CA ARG A 205 16.19 36.50 -3.06
C ARG A 205 16.75 35.73 -4.26
N LEU A 206 15.87 35.30 -5.16
CA LEU A 206 16.22 34.53 -6.35
C LEU A 206 16.84 35.44 -7.42
N ILE A 207 17.78 34.88 -8.18
CA ILE A 207 18.44 35.58 -9.29
C ILE A 207 17.50 35.76 -10.50
N PRO A 208 17.73 36.74 -11.38
CA PRO A 208 16.99 36.87 -12.64
C PRO A 208 17.13 35.62 -13.55
N LEU A 209 16.16 35.36 -14.43
CA LEU A 209 16.21 34.22 -15.35
C LEU A 209 17.43 34.24 -16.31
N PRO A 210 17.83 35.38 -16.91
CA PRO A 210 19.08 35.48 -17.68
C PRO A 210 20.32 35.02 -16.91
N ASP A 211 20.43 35.45 -15.64
CA ASP A 211 21.53 35.08 -14.75
C ASP A 211 21.52 33.57 -14.44
N ALA A 212 20.35 32.94 -14.35
CA ALA A 212 20.23 31.52 -14.10
C ALA A 212 20.69 30.69 -15.32
N PHE A 213 20.25 31.03 -16.53
CA PHE A 213 20.75 30.38 -17.75
C PHE A 213 22.25 30.60 -17.95
N GLU A 214 22.79 31.79 -17.67
CA GLU A 214 24.23 32.01 -17.72
C GLU A 214 24.96 31.19 -16.66
N LYS A 215 24.51 31.17 -15.41
CA LYS A 215 25.20 30.46 -14.31
C LYS A 215 25.07 28.94 -14.39
N VAL A 216 24.00 28.38 -14.96
CA VAL A 216 23.88 26.92 -15.16
C VAL A 216 24.81 26.44 -16.29
N HIS A 217 24.98 27.20 -17.37
CA HIS A 217 25.82 26.79 -18.50
C HIS A 217 27.26 27.30 -18.46
N ARG A 218 27.52 28.40 -17.74
CA ARG A 218 28.83 29.07 -17.61
C ARG A 218 29.15 29.44 -16.13
N PRO A 219 29.08 28.49 -15.17
CA PRO A 219 29.39 28.79 -13.76
C PRO A 219 30.86 29.15 -13.52
N ARG A 220 31.09 30.16 -12.68
CA ARG A 220 32.43 30.50 -12.16
C ARG A 220 32.75 29.71 -10.88
N THR A 221 31.73 29.45 -10.07
CA THR A 221 31.81 28.80 -8.75
C THR A 221 30.69 27.78 -8.56
N LYS A 222 30.80 26.90 -7.54
CA LYS A 222 29.73 25.97 -7.16
C LYS A 222 28.50 26.70 -6.59
N ALA A 223 28.69 27.90 -6.02
CA ALA A 223 27.59 28.74 -5.56
C ALA A 223 26.76 29.30 -6.73
N ASP A 224 27.38 29.61 -7.88
CA ASP A 224 26.65 30.00 -9.10
C ASP A 224 25.74 28.86 -9.58
N VAL A 225 26.25 27.62 -9.59
CA VAL A 225 25.47 26.43 -9.94
C VAL A 225 24.29 26.23 -8.99
N ALA A 226 24.52 26.38 -7.68
CA ALA A 226 23.47 26.25 -6.67
C ALA A 226 22.37 27.30 -6.85
N ALA A 227 22.73 28.58 -6.99
CA ALA A 227 21.78 29.67 -7.20
C ALA A 227 21.02 29.56 -8.53
N ALA A 228 21.66 29.06 -9.59
CA ALA A 228 20.99 28.80 -10.86
C ALA A 228 20.00 27.64 -10.77
N ARG A 229 20.38 26.53 -10.12
CA ARG A 229 19.50 25.38 -9.90
C ARG A 229 18.29 25.77 -9.05
N ASP A 230 18.50 26.43 -7.92
CA ASP A 230 17.44 26.89 -7.03
C ASP A 230 16.42 27.77 -7.80
N ARG A 231 16.90 28.74 -8.59
CA ARG A 231 16.04 29.57 -9.44
C ARG A 231 15.25 28.77 -10.49
N LEU A 232 15.88 27.83 -11.20
CA LEU A 232 15.22 27.05 -12.25
C LEU A 232 14.23 26.02 -11.68
N LYS A 233 14.54 25.43 -10.52
CA LYS A 233 13.62 24.59 -9.74
C LYS A 233 12.38 25.38 -9.32
N TRP A 234 12.57 26.61 -8.84
CA TRP A 234 11.47 27.51 -8.50
C TRP A 234 10.57 27.86 -9.69
N ASP A 235 11.14 28.08 -10.88
CA ASP A 235 10.34 28.37 -12.09
C ASP A 235 9.47 27.17 -12.47
N GLU A 236 10.05 25.96 -12.53
CA GLU A 236 9.32 24.71 -12.80
C GLU A 236 8.23 24.46 -11.74
N ALA A 237 8.57 24.56 -10.46
CA ALA A 237 7.63 24.36 -9.35
C ALA A 237 6.50 25.40 -9.35
N PHE A 238 6.81 26.67 -9.58
CA PHE A 238 5.83 27.75 -9.50
C PHE A 238 4.87 27.76 -10.68
N ILE A 239 5.35 27.59 -11.93
CA ILE A 239 4.47 27.47 -13.10
C ILE A 239 3.51 26.30 -12.90
N LEU A 240 4.03 25.13 -12.51
CA LEU A 240 3.21 23.96 -12.22
C LEU A 240 2.18 24.23 -11.12
N GLN A 241 2.60 24.80 -9.98
CA GLN A 241 1.69 25.08 -8.88
C GLN A 241 0.61 26.10 -9.23
N VAL A 242 0.89 27.05 -10.14
CA VAL A 242 -0.13 27.97 -10.66
C VAL A 242 -1.10 27.24 -11.60
N ALA A 243 -0.64 26.32 -12.45
CA ALA A 243 -1.52 25.49 -13.28
C ALA A 243 -2.47 24.66 -12.39
N LEU A 244 -1.93 23.95 -11.40
CA LEU A 244 -2.71 23.15 -10.45
C LEU A 244 -3.64 24.01 -9.58
N ALA A 245 -3.18 25.17 -9.10
CA ALA A 245 -4.03 26.09 -8.33
C ALA A 245 -5.17 26.66 -9.19
N ARG A 246 -4.94 26.98 -10.47
CA ARG A 246 -6.01 27.40 -11.39
C ARG A 246 -6.98 26.27 -11.70
N ARG A 247 -6.51 25.02 -11.81
CA ARG A 247 -7.39 23.85 -11.95
C ARG A 247 -8.25 23.65 -10.70
N ARG A 248 -7.64 23.65 -9.50
CA ARG A 248 -8.37 23.63 -8.22
C ARG A 248 -9.38 24.77 -8.09
N ALA A 249 -9.04 25.98 -8.53
CA ALA A 249 -9.95 27.13 -8.51
C ALA A 249 -11.10 27.03 -9.54
N ALA A 250 -10.89 26.32 -10.66
CA ALA A 250 -11.94 26.02 -11.64
C ALA A 250 -12.83 24.85 -11.18
N ASP A 251 -12.24 23.80 -10.60
CA ASP A 251 -12.95 22.67 -9.99
C ASP A 251 -13.80 23.15 -8.80
N ALA A 252 -13.28 24.06 -7.97
CA ALA A 252 -14.02 24.77 -6.92
C ALA A 252 -14.96 25.88 -7.44
N GLN A 253 -15.16 26.00 -8.77
CA GLN A 253 -16.27 26.74 -9.37
C GLN A 253 -17.30 25.81 -10.02
N LEU A 254 -17.03 24.50 -10.10
CA LEU A 254 -18.04 23.52 -10.50
C LEU A 254 -18.95 23.24 -9.29
N PRO A 255 -20.27 23.53 -9.38
CA PRO A 255 -21.17 23.31 -8.26
C PRO A 255 -21.37 21.80 -8.06
N ALA A 256 -21.01 21.30 -6.88
CA ALA A 256 -21.39 19.98 -6.40
C ALA A 256 -22.62 20.07 -5.48
N VAL A 257 -23.34 18.95 -5.33
CA VAL A 257 -24.44 18.85 -4.37
C VAL A 257 -23.87 18.47 -3.01
N ALA A 258 -23.81 19.43 -2.09
CA ALA A 258 -23.35 19.21 -0.71
C ALA A 258 -24.11 18.05 -0.04
N ARG A 259 -23.37 17.01 0.37
CA ARG A 259 -23.86 15.80 1.03
C ARG A 259 -23.64 15.90 2.54
N VAL A 260 -24.40 16.81 3.16
CA VAL A 260 -24.37 17.03 4.61
C VAL A 260 -24.91 15.79 5.35
N PRO A 261 -24.23 15.28 6.39
CA PRO A 261 -24.75 14.20 7.22
C PRO A 261 -26.12 14.52 7.83
N VAL A 262 -27.04 13.55 7.80
CA VAL A 262 -28.41 13.71 8.28
C VAL A 262 -28.57 13.00 9.63
N GLU A 263 -28.92 13.75 10.68
CA GLU A 263 -29.23 13.17 12.00
C GLU A 263 -30.42 12.21 11.91
N GLY A 264 -30.28 11.00 12.46
CA GLY A 264 -31.28 9.94 12.39
C GLY A 264 -31.34 9.20 11.04
N GLY A 265 -30.35 9.42 10.17
CA GLY A 265 -30.24 8.75 8.87
C GLY A 265 -29.89 7.26 8.93
N LEU A 266 -29.73 6.66 7.76
CA LEU A 266 -29.23 5.31 7.53
C LEU A 266 -27.79 5.14 8.04
N LEU A 267 -26.94 6.17 7.97
CA LEU A 267 -25.61 6.17 8.60
C LEU A 267 -25.73 6.02 10.11
N ASP A 268 -26.59 6.79 10.77
CA ASP A 268 -26.82 6.67 12.21
C ASP A 268 -27.42 5.32 12.57
N ALA A 269 -28.35 4.79 11.76
CA ALA A 269 -28.90 3.45 11.93
C ALA A 269 -27.86 2.34 11.71
N PHE A 270 -26.91 2.54 10.79
CA PHE A 270 -25.80 1.64 10.53
C PHE A 270 -24.78 1.69 11.67
N ASP A 271 -24.29 2.87 12.06
CA ASP A 271 -23.43 3.07 13.23
C ASP A 271 -24.09 2.58 14.53
N ALA A 272 -25.43 2.61 14.60
CA ALA A 272 -26.23 2.02 15.68
C ALA A 272 -26.44 0.49 15.56
N LYS A 273 -26.32 -0.10 14.37
CA LYS A 273 -26.25 -1.56 14.20
C LYS A 273 -24.81 -2.07 14.18
N LEU A 274 -23.81 -1.19 14.19
CA LEU A 274 -22.44 -1.61 14.07
C LEU A 274 -22.05 -2.50 15.25
N PRO A 275 -21.33 -3.61 15.00
CA PRO A 275 -20.77 -4.52 16.00
C PRO A 275 -19.92 -3.90 17.13
N PHE A 276 -19.63 -2.61 17.04
CA PHE A 276 -18.41 -2.01 17.58
C PHE A 276 -18.44 -0.49 17.54
N THR A 277 -17.43 0.07 18.17
CA THR A 277 -17.09 1.48 18.07
C THR A 277 -15.82 1.67 17.25
N LEU A 278 -15.79 2.77 16.51
CA LEU A 278 -14.74 3.10 15.53
C LEU A 278 -13.49 3.64 16.25
N THR A 279 -12.31 3.31 15.74
CA THR A 279 -11.03 3.84 16.28
C THR A 279 -10.91 5.35 16.06
N ASP A 280 -10.09 6.04 16.85
CA ASP A 280 -9.90 7.49 16.69
C ASP A 280 -9.35 7.89 15.32
N GLY A 281 -8.48 7.06 14.71
CA GLY A 281 -8.06 7.23 13.32
C GLY A 281 -9.23 7.13 12.34
N GLN A 282 -10.09 6.10 12.48
CA GLN A 282 -11.29 5.94 11.66
C GLN A 282 -12.29 7.10 11.88
N ARG A 283 -12.41 7.63 13.10
CA ARG A 283 -13.25 8.80 13.44
C ARG A 283 -12.69 10.11 12.89
N SER A 284 -11.37 10.31 12.87
CA SER A 284 -10.74 11.49 12.27
C SER A 284 -10.95 11.48 10.76
N VAL A 285 -10.52 10.41 10.10
CA VAL A 285 -10.62 10.25 8.65
C VAL A 285 -12.08 10.30 8.17
N SER A 286 -13.03 9.71 8.92
CA SER A 286 -14.44 9.84 8.55
C SER A 286 -14.95 11.28 8.68
N ARG A 287 -14.52 12.05 9.70
CA ARG A 287 -14.89 13.46 9.82
C ARG A 287 -14.30 14.29 8.69
N GLU A 288 -13.02 14.11 8.36
CA GLU A 288 -12.38 14.75 7.20
C GLU A 288 -13.17 14.50 5.90
N VAL A 289 -13.59 13.25 5.67
CA VAL A 289 -14.43 12.89 4.52
C VAL A 289 -15.83 13.51 4.60
N PHE A 290 -16.46 13.56 5.77
CA PHE A 290 -17.81 14.15 5.93
C PHE A 290 -17.81 15.67 5.79
N ASP A 291 -16.79 16.35 6.32
CA ASP A 291 -16.61 17.79 6.23
C ASP A 291 -16.42 18.22 4.76
N ASP A 292 -15.64 17.46 3.98
CA ASP A 292 -15.50 17.66 2.53
C ASP A 292 -16.80 17.36 1.75
N LEU A 293 -17.47 16.25 2.06
CA LEU A 293 -18.76 15.87 1.45
C LEU A 293 -19.81 16.94 1.68
N ALA A 294 -19.79 17.64 2.81
CA ALA A 294 -20.71 18.73 3.15
C ALA A 294 -20.43 20.04 2.40
N THR A 295 -19.40 20.13 1.55
CA THR A 295 -19.10 21.34 0.76
C THR A 295 -19.87 21.40 -0.56
N GLU A 296 -20.09 22.61 -1.09
CA GLU A 296 -20.71 22.85 -2.40
C GLU A 296 -19.76 22.59 -3.60
N HIS A 297 -18.60 21.96 -3.36
CA HIS A 297 -17.57 21.70 -4.34
C HIS A 297 -17.16 20.20 -4.35
N PRO A 298 -16.66 19.64 -5.46
CA PRO A 298 -16.32 18.23 -5.50
C PRO A 298 -15.16 17.89 -4.56
N MET A 299 -15.33 16.87 -3.70
CA MET A 299 -14.22 16.30 -2.91
C MET A 299 -13.27 15.52 -3.83
N HIS A 300 -11.96 15.66 -3.64
CA HIS A 300 -10.91 14.91 -4.34
C HIS A 300 -9.91 14.34 -3.31
N ARG A 301 -10.30 13.26 -2.60
CA ARG A 301 -9.52 12.72 -1.46
C ARG A 301 -8.97 11.33 -1.73
N LEU A 302 -7.72 11.10 -1.36
CA LEU A 302 -7.05 9.81 -1.30
C LEU A 302 -7.07 9.29 0.15
N LEU A 303 -7.72 8.14 0.35
CA LEU A 303 -7.67 7.34 1.56
C LEU A 303 -6.57 6.28 1.41
N GLN A 304 -5.47 6.46 2.12
CA GLN A 304 -4.40 5.47 2.21
C GLN A 304 -4.58 4.65 3.49
N GLY A 305 -4.44 3.34 3.41
CA GLY A 305 -4.43 2.46 4.58
C GLY A 305 -4.00 1.05 4.22
N GLU A 306 -3.30 0.39 5.13
CA GLU A 306 -2.93 -1.01 4.97
C GLU A 306 -4.09 -1.98 5.34
N VAL A 307 -3.99 -3.22 4.87
CA VAL A 307 -5.08 -4.21 4.80
C VAL A 307 -5.42 -4.92 6.14
N GLY A 308 -6.06 -4.23 7.09
CA GLY A 308 -6.87 -4.86 8.18
C GLY A 308 -6.36 -4.77 9.64
N SER A 309 -6.62 -3.66 10.35
CA SER A 309 -6.13 -3.40 11.72
C SER A 309 -7.09 -3.79 12.87
N GLY A 310 -6.71 -4.79 13.68
CA GLY A 310 -7.29 -5.11 15.01
C GLY A 310 -7.50 -6.62 15.34
N LYS A 311 -7.43 -6.98 16.65
CA LYS A 311 -7.98 -8.20 17.34
C LYS A 311 -7.07 -9.32 17.95
N ALA A 312 -5.74 -9.21 18.13
CA ALA A 312 -4.95 -10.39 18.55
C ALA A 312 -5.13 -10.84 20.02
N GLN A 313 -5.34 -12.14 20.25
CA GLN A 313 -5.20 -12.82 21.55
C GLN A 313 -4.01 -13.79 21.55
N PRO A 314 -3.40 -14.11 22.70
CA PRO A 314 -2.39 -15.16 22.82
C PRO A 314 -2.89 -16.51 22.29
N LEU A 315 -1.98 -17.31 21.71
CA LEU A 315 -2.31 -18.65 21.21
C LEU A 315 -2.85 -19.59 22.31
N ASP A 316 -2.50 -19.33 23.57
CA ASP A 316 -2.94 -20.05 24.77
C ASP A 316 -4.18 -19.43 25.46
N ALA A 317 -4.74 -18.33 24.95
CA ALA A 317 -6.03 -17.83 25.41
C ALA A 317 -7.16 -18.79 24.98
N LEU A 318 -8.19 -19.00 25.81
CA LEU A 318 -9.32 -19.84 25.41
C LEU A 318 -10.40 -19.01 24.73
N VAL A 319 -11.09 -19.64 23.78
CA VAL A 319 -12.28 -19.12 23.09
C VAL A 319 -13.45 -20.06 23.36
N LEU A 320 -14.62 -19.50 23.65
CA LEU A 320 -15.83 -20.25 23.91
C LEU A 320 -16.46 -20.72 22.59
N THR A 321 -16.70 -22.03 22.47
CA THR A 321 -17.39 -22.66 21.34
C THR A 321 -18.63 -23.41 21.85
N PRO A 322 -19.57 -23.83 20.98
CA PRO A 322 -20.70 -24.68 21.38
C PRO A 322 -20.28 -26.00 22.07
N GLY A 323 -19.08 -26.50 21.76
CA GLY A 323 -18.46 -27.67 22.39
C GLY A 323 -17.63 -27.36 23.65
N GLY A 324 -17.76 -26.17 24.24
CA GLY A 324 -16.96 -25.71 25.38
C GLY A 324 -15.77 -24.83 24.99
N PHE A 325 -14.86 -24.60 25.94
CA PHE A 325 -13.67 -23.78 25.70
C PHE A 325 -12.61 -24.57 24.91
N ARG A 326 -12.12 -23.98 23.82
CA ARG A 326 -10.96 -24.45 23.03
C ARG A 326 -9.86 -23.40 23.07
N GLU A 327 -8.59 -23.81 22.94
CA GLU A 327 -7.51 -22.83 22.87
C GLU A 327 -7.57 -22.06 21.54
N MET A 328 -7.17 -20.80 21.54
CA MET A 328 -7.20 -19.93 20.37
C MET A 328 -6.47 -20.58 19.18
N ARG A 329 -5.29 -21.19 19.42
CA ARG A 329 -4.54 -21.96 18.40
C ARG A 329 -5.27 -23.17 17.79
N GLU A 330 -6.32 -23.66 18.44
CA GLU A 330 -7.11 -24.80 17.96
C GLU A 330 -8.29 -24.37 17.09
N ILE A 331 -8.71 -23.10 17.14
CA ILE A 331 -9.84 -22.57 16.38
C ILE A 331 -9.50 -22.58 14.88
N GLY A 332 -10.37 -23.19 14.07
CA GLY A 332 -10.29 -23.29 12.61
C GLY A 332 -11.29 -22.38 11.88
N VAL A 333 -11.04 -22.09 10.60
CA VAL A 333 -12.07 -21.45 9.74
C VAL A 333 -13.22 -22.43 9.54
N GLY A 334 -14.44 -21.98 9.81
CA GLY A 334 -15.64 -22.81 9.85
C GLY A 334 -15.97 -23.42 11.22
N ASP A 335 -15.09 -23.31 12.23
CA ASP A 335 -15.47 -23.60 13.62
C ASP A 335 -16.47 -22.55 14.13
N GLU A 336 -17.39 -22.94 15.00
CA GLU A 336 -18.34 -22.01 15.63
C GLU A 336 -17.78 -21.50 16.97
N VAL A 337 -17.88 -20.18 17.18
CA VAL A 337 -17.59 -19.52 18.47
C VAL A 337 -18.84 -18.87 19.02
N ILE A 338 -18.94 -18.74 20.34
CA ILE A 338 -20.09 -18.13 21.00
C ILE A 338 -19.93 -16.61 21.02
N THR A 339 -20.99 -15.90 20.64
CA THR A 339 -21.09 -14.43 20.63
C THR A 339 -21.55 -13.91 22.00
N PRO A 340 -21.46 -12.58 22.26
CA PRO A 340 -21.86 -12.02 23.56
C PRO A 340 -23.33 -12.23 23.91
N SER A 341 -24.20 -12.28 22.89
CA SER A 341 -25.63 -12.61 22.97
C SER A 341 -25.90 -14.09 23.24
N GLY A 342 -24.89 -14.95 23.14
CA GLY A 342 -24.97 -16.39 23.36
C GLY A 342 -25.23 -17.22 22.10
N GLU A 343 -25.26 -16.59 20.93
CA GLU A 343 -25.49 -17.29 19.65
C GLU A 343 -24.19 -17.91 19.11
N PRO A 344 -24.22 -19.12 18.52
CA PRO A 344 -23.09 -19.64 17.75
C PRO A 344 -22.91 -18.83 16.47
N ALA A 345 -21.66 -18.47 16.16
CA ALA A 345 -21.30 -17.80 14.92
C ALA A 345 -20.03 -18.43 14.30
N PRO A 346 -20.03 -18.76 13.00
CA PRO A 346 -18.89 -19.42 12.37
C PRO A 346 -17.73 -18.46 12.14
N VAL A 347 -16.52 -18.94 12.40
CA VAL A 347 -15.26 -18.24 12.13
C VAL A 347 -15.04 -18.16 10.62
N GLU A 348 -14.99 -16.95 10.07
CA GLU A 348 -14.78 -16.73 8.63
C GLU A 348 -13.31 -16.67 8.24
N GLY A 349 -12.44 -16.37 9.20
CA GLY A 349 -11.02 -16.13 8.96
C GLY A 349 -10.21 -16.17 10.24
N ILE A 350 -8.98 -16.65 10.13
CA ILE A 350 -7.98 -16.62 11.20
C ILE A 350 -6.80 -15.86 10.65
N PHE A 351 -6.34 -14.86 11.39
CA PHE A 351 -5.25 -13.98 11.00
C PHE A 351 -4.23 -14.01 12.13
N PRO A 352 -3.17 -14.82 12.02
CA PRO A 352 -2.10 -14.90 13.00
C PRO A 352 -1.24 -13.64 13.04
N GLN A 353 -0.76 -13.30 14.23
CA GLN A 353 -0.33 -11.93 14.57
C GLN A 353 1.14 -11.87 15.01
N GLY A 354 1.84 -13.01 14.94
CA GLY A 354 3.23 -13.15 15.34
C GLY A 354 3.44 -12.90 16.84
N GLU A 355 4.66 -12.49 17.20
CA GLU A 355 5.06 -12.33 18.60
C GLU A 355 4.88 -10.88 19.07
N ARG A 356 3.75 -10.58 19.72
CA ARG A 356 3.42 -9.23 20.23
C ARG A 356 3.66 -9.15 21.74
N GLU A 357 3.78 -7.92 22.25
CA GLU A 357 3.85 -7.65 23.68
C GLU A 357 2.44 -7.79 24.29
N VAL A 358 2.30 -8.69 25.26
CA VAL A 358 1.03 -9.08 25.87
C VAL A 358 0.90 -8.52 27.27
N TRP A 359 -0.30 -8.04 27.56
CA TRP A 359 -0.72 -7.44 28.82
C TRP A 359 -1.83 -8.27 29.45
N ARG A 360 -1.76 -8.45 30.77
CA ARG A 360 -2.79 -9.11 31.58
C ARG A 360 -3.69 -8.05 32.19
N LEU A 361 -4.91 -7.95 31.68
CA LEU A 361 -5.95 -7.15 32.31
C LEU A 361 -6.50 -7.92 33.51
N THR A 362 -6.43 -7.33 34.70
CA THR A 362 -7.05 -7.87 35.91
C THR A 362 -8.40 -7.20 36.14
N LEU A 363 -9.46 -7.96 36.40
CA LEU A 363 -10.83 -7.46 36.54
C LEU A 363 -11.27 -7.35 38.01
N SER A 364 -12.39 -6.66 38.27
CA SER A 364 -12.93 -6.40 39.62
C SER A 364 -13.27 -7.64 40.46
N ASP A 365 -13.50 -8.76 39.80
CA ASP A 365 -13.83 -10.05 40.38
C ASP A 365 -12.57 -10.93 40.59
N GLY A 366 -11.39 -10.42 40.21
CA GLY A 366 -10.11 -11.13 40.29
C GLY A 366 -9.84 -12.07 39.11
N SER A 367 -10.74 -12.16 38.12
CA SER A 367 -10.41 -12.82 36.85
C SER A 367 -9.40 -12.00 36.05
N THR A 368 -8.66 -12.65 35.16
CA THR A 368 -7.64 -12.02 34.32
C THR A 368 -7.78 -12.48 32.88
N VAL A 369 -7.52 -11.59 31.93
CA VAL A 369 -7.47 -11.92 30.50
C VAL A 369 -6.19 -11.35 29.90
N GLU A 370 -5.54 -12.11 29.03
CA GLU A 370 -4.27 -11.74 28.39
C GLU A 370 -4.50 -11.39 26.94
N CYS A 371 -3.97 -10.25 26.50
CA CYS A 371 -4.24 -9.66 25.19
C CYS A 371 -3.06 -8.79 24.72
N ASP A 372 -2.97 -8.48 23.43
CA ASP A 372 -1.96 -7.51 22.96
C ASP A 372 -2.36 -6.05 23.27
N ASP A 373 -1.39 -5.13 23.27
CA ASP A 373 -1.57 -3.70 23.63
C ASP A 373 -2.58 -2.96 22.71
N GLU A 374 -2.85 -3.47 21.51
CA GLU A 374 -3.80 -2.93 20.52
C GLU A 374 -5.04 -3.81 20.35
N HIS A 375 -5.24 -4.77 21.25
CA HIS A 375 -6.46 -5.56 21.32
C HIS A 375 -7.67 -4.70 21.68
N LEU A 376 -8.79 -4.90 20.98
CA LEU A 376 -9.98 -4.05 21.05
C LEU A 376 -11.04 -4.60 22.00
N TRP A 377 -11.45 -3.79 22.97
CA TRP A 377 -12.35 -4.13 24.07
C TRP A 377 -13.62 -3.29 24.06
N LEU A 378 -14.80 -3.93 24.09
CA LEU A 378 -16.04 -3.23 24.44
C LEU A 378 -16.04 -2.84 25.92
N VAL A 379 -16.08 -1.55 26.24
CA VAL A 379 -16.09 -1.00 27.60
C VAL A 379 -16.96 0.25 27.71
N ALA A 380 -17.60 0.46 28.85
CA ALA A 380 -18.27 1.71 29.20
C ALA A 380 -17.97 2.11 30.65
N THR A 381 -18.22 3.36 31.02
CA THR A 381 -18.16 3.79 32.43
C THR A 381 -19.36 3.27 33.21
N ALA A 382 -19.26 3.21 34.54
CA ALA A 382 -20.40 2.83 35.39
C ALA A 382 -21.65 3.69 35.11
N GLU A 383 -21.45 5.01 34.97
CA GLU A 383 -22.54 5.96 34.70
C GLU A 383 -23.16 5.76 33.31
N ALA A 384 -22.36 5.49 32.28
CA ALA A 384 -22.85 5.20 30.93
C ALA A 384 -23.72 3.93 30.94
N TRP A 385 -23.26 2.90 31.65
CA TRP A 385 -23.99 1.64 31.85
C TRP A 385 -25.29 1.78 32.67
N GLU A 386 -25.37 2.74 33.60
CA GLU A 386 -26.59 3.11 34.34
C GLU A 386 -27.56 3.92 33.48
N ARG A 387 -27.04 4.76 32.57
CA ARG A 387 -27.81 5.55 31.60
C ARG A 387 -28.29 4.74 30.39
N GLY A 388 -27.87 3.48 30.24
CA GLY A 388 -28.19 2.64 29.09
C GLY A 388 -27.45 3.04 27.81
N GLU A 389 -26.35 3.79 27.95
CA GLU A 389 -25.50 4.21 26.84
C GLU A 389 -24.72 3.02 26.27
N ARG A 390 -24.38 3.11 24.98
CA ARG A 390 -23.65 2.06 24.25
C ARG A 390 -22.21 1.95 24.75
N PRO A 391 -21.67 0.72 24.92
CA PRO A 391 -20.25 0.54 25.21
C PRO A 391 -19.39 1.08 24.05
N GLN A 392 -18.31 1.75 24.42
CA GLN A 392 -17.25 2.19 23.53
C GLN A 392 -16.30 1.03 23.24
N VAL A 393 -15.49 1.12 22.18
CA VAL A 393 -14.39 0.20 21.93
C VAL A 393 -13.10 0.97 22.15
N LEU A 394 -12.26 0.44 23.04
CA LEU A 394 -10.93 0.97 23.34
C LEU A 394 -9.89 -0.13 23.17
N THR A 395 -8.69 0.24 22.78
CA THR A 395 -7.51 -0.62 22.83
C THR A 395 -7.10 -0.93 24.28
N THR A 396 -6.41 -2.04 24.49
CA THR A 396 -5.72 -2.36 25.75
C THR A 396 -4.82 -1.19 26.22
N ARG A 397 -4.12 -0.53 25.29
CA ARG A 397 -3.27 0.66 25.52
C ARG A 397 -4.06 1.83 26.09
N GLU A 398 -5.20 2.17 25.50
CA GLU A 398 -6.08 3.25 25.99
C GLU A 398 -6.65 2.94 27.37
N ILE A 399 -7.15 1.71 27.57
CA ILE A 399 -7.64 1.24 28.88
C ILE A 399 -6.54 1.32 29.93
N ARG A 400 -5.33 0.84 29.61
CA ARG A 400 -4.15 0.85 30.48
C ARG A 400 -3.70 2.25 30.87
N ASN A 401 -3.75 3.20 29.92
CA ASN A 401 -3.33 4.58 30.15
C ASN A 401 -4.37 5.41 30.96
N ASP A 402 -5.61 4.92 31.10
CA ASP A 402 -6.74 5.64 31.68
C ASP A 402 -7.61 4.75 32.60
N LEU A 403 -6.97 3.90 33.41
CA LEU A 403 -7.63 2.87 34.23
C LEU A 403 -8.59 3.41 35.31
N THR A 404 -8.39 4.64 35.80
CA THR A 404 -9.05 5.18 36.99
C THR A 404 -9.75 6.52 36.74
N SER A 405 -10.90 6.70 37.40
CA SER A 405 -11.61 7.97 37.46
C SER A 405 -10.89 8.97 38.38
N PRO A 406 -11.23 10.28 38.31
CA PRO A 406 -10.73 11.28 39.26
C PRO A 406 -11.05 10.98 40.74
N ALA A 407 -12.01 10.10 41.03
CA ALA A 407 -12.36 9.64 42.37
C ALA A 407 -11.56 8.40 42.82
N GLY A 408 -10.62 7.89 42.01
CA GLY A 408 -9.83 6.69 42.30
C GLY A 408 -10.59 5.37 42.13
N SER A 409 -11.82 5.41 41.61
CA SER A 409 -12.55 4.20 41.19
C SER A 409 -12.10 3.73 39.80
N PRO A 410 -12.29 2.45 39.44
CA PRO A 410 -12.06 1.97 38.08
C PRO A 410 -12.93 2.71 37.07
N LYS A 411 -12.36 3.02 35.90
CA LYS A 411 -13.08 3.78 34.86
C LYS A 411 -13.88 2.88 33.93
N TRP A 412 -13.30 1.77 33.47
CA TRP A 412 -13.81 0.95 32.38
C TRP A 412 -14.46 -0.35 32.85
N TYR A 413 -15.68 -0.62 32.38
CA TYR A 413 -16.48 -1.81 32.68
C TYR A 413 -16.86 -2.56 31.41
N LEU A 414 -16.56 -3.86 31.37
CA LEU A 414 -16.81 -4.78 30.26
C LEU A 414 -18.29 -5.21 30.22
N PRO A 415 -18.84 -5.56 29.03
CA PRO A 415 -20.14 -6.21 28.92
C PRO A 415 -20.15 -7.58 29.61
N GLN A 416 -21.36 -8.04 29.93
CA GLN A 416 -21.61 -9.37 30.48
C GLN A 416 -22.06 -10.29 29.34
N ALA A 417 -21.45 -11.47 29.21
CA ALA A 417 -21.90 -12.48 28.25
C ALA A 417 -23.18 -13.17 28.76
N VAL A 418 -24.05 -13.54 27.83
CA VAL A 418 -25.26 -14.35 28.12
C VAL A 418 -24.83 -15.78 28.48
N PRO A 419 -25.43 -16.42 29.51
CA PRO A 419 -25.18 -17.83 29.81
C PRO A 419 -25.66 -18.74 28.67
N VAL A 420 -24.75 -19.56 28.14
CA VAL A 420 -25.04 -20.58 27.11
C VAL A 420 -24.91 -21.98 27.66
N ASP A 421 -25.64 -22.95 27.09
CA ASP A 421 -25.40 -24.37 27.34
C ASP A 421 -24.06 -24.81 26.73
N LEU A 422 -23.37 -25.74 27.38
CA LEU A 422 -22.09 -26.30 26.94
C LEU A 422 -22.30 -27.80 26.64
N GLY A 423 -21.73 -28.30 25.54
CA GLY A 423 -21.77 -29.74 25.21
C GLY A 423 -20.63 -30.51 25.87
N ALA A 424 -20.78 -31.78 26.31
CA ALA A 424 -21.91 -32.70 26.17
C ALA A 424 -22.01 -33.70 27.36
N PRO A 425 -23.19 -34.27 27.64
CA PRO A 425 -23.34 -35.31 28.67
C PRO A 425 -23.03 -36.71 28.12
N ALA A 426 -22.21 -37.48 28.86
CA ALA A 426 -22.01 -38.91 28.63
C ALA A 426 -22.24 -39.68 29.94
N GLU A 427 -23.40 -40.34 30.02
CA GLU A 427 -23.86 -41.23 31.11
C GLU A 427 -24.09 -40.57 32.50
N GLY A 428 -25.36 -40.41 32.88
CA GLY A 428 -25.75 -40.18 34.28
C GLY A 428 -25.63 -41.47 35.12
N PRO A 429 -25.70 -41.42 36.46
CA PRO A 429 -26.73 -40.63 37.16
C PRO A 429 -26.25 -39.97 38.48
N ALA A 430 -26.18 -38.64 38.50
CA ALA A 430 -26.13 -37.88 39.74
C ALA A 430 -26.97 -36.61 39.59
N ASP A 431 -27.86 -36.36 40.56
CA ASP A 431 -28.65 -35.13 40.64
C ASP A 431 -27.67 -33.96 40.88
N PRO A 432 -27.57 -32.96 39.97
CA PRO A 432 -26.62 -31.87 40.11
C PRO A 432 -26.75 -31.14 41.45
N TYR A 433 -27.98 -30.97 41.95
CA TYR A 433 -28.20 -30.35 43.26
C TYR A 433 -27.68 -31.24 44.40
N ALA A 434 -27.93 -32.55 44.35
CA ALA A 434 -27.43 -33.49 45.35
C ALA A 434 -25.89 -33.58 45.35
N THR A 435 -25.25 -33.57 44.17
CA THR A 435 -23.79 -33.48 44.02
C THR A 435 -23.27 -32.17 44.60
N GLY A 436 -23.93 -31.04 44.31
CA GLY A 436 -23.57 -29.75 44.88
C GLY A 436 -23.66 -29.78 46.40
N ALA A 437 -24.73 -30.36 46.95
CA ALA A 437 -24.94 -30.50 48.38
C ALA A 437 -24.00 -31.52 49.05
N GLU A 438 -23.30 -32.36 48.29
CA GLU A 438 -22.21 -33.21 48.79
C GLU A 438 -20.87 -32.47 48.77
N LEU A 439 -20.57 -31.73 47.69
CA LEU A 439 -19.40 -30.85 47.59
C LEU A 439 -19.41 -29.74 48.65
N GLY A 440 -20.57 -29.19 48.96
CA GLY A 440 -20.76 -28.17 49.99
C GLY A 440 -20.79 -28.68 51.43
N ARG A 441 -20.47 -29.96 51.71
CA ARG A 441 -20.36 -30.49 53.09
C ARG A 441 -18.92 -30.54 53.58
N PRO A 442 -18.68 -30.54 54.91
CA PRO A 442 -17.36 -30.82 55.47
C PRO A 442 -16.80 -32.17 54.99
N GLY A 443 -15.63 -32.14 54.36
CA GLY A 443 -15.01 -33.34 53.80
C GLY A 443 -15.59 -33.78 52.45
N GLY A 444 -16.41 -32.94 51.81
CA GLY A 444 -16.75 -33.06 50.38
C GLY A 444 -15.50 -32.91 49.48
N ALA A 445 -15.64 -33.22 48.19
CA ALA A 445 -14.50 -33.23 47.28
C ALA A 445 -13.97 -31.82 46.98
N ASP A 446 -12.64 -31.73 46.82
CA ASP A 446 -11.89 -30.48 46.63
C ASP A 446 -12.14 -29.74 45.30
N ARG A 447 -12.86 -30.35 44.36
CA ARG A 447 -13.15 -29.82 43.01
C ARG A 447 -14.57 -30.15 42.58
N VAL A 448 -15.16 -29.27 41.79
CA VAL A 448 -16.37 -29.59 41.04
C VAL A 448 -16.01 -30.56 39.90
N PRO A 449 -16.74 -31.68 39.70
CA PRO A 449 -16.49 -32.56 38.56
C PRO A 449 -16.72 -31.80 37.24
N ARG A 450 -15.73 -31.83 36.34
CA ARG A 450 -15.73 -31.10 35.06
C ARG A 450 -17.01 -31.29 34.25
N ALA A 451 -17.57 -32.50 34.25
CA ALA A 451 -18.83 -32.82 33.57
C ALA A 451 -20.04 -31.95 33.99
N PHE A 452 -20.06 -31.41 35.22
CA PHE A 452 -21.09 -30.46 35.65
C PHE A 452 -20.71 -28.99 35.40
N MET A 453 -19.42 -28.68 35.22
CA MET A 453 -18.97 -27.35 34.80
C MET A 453 -19.25 -27.12 33.31
N GLU A 454 -19.18 -28.17 32.49
CA GLU A 454 -19.45 -28.14 31.06
C GLU A 454 -20.88 -28.63 30.72
N ASP A 455 -21.83 -28.47 31.66
CA ASP A 455 -23.24 -28.85 31.51
C ASP A 455 -24.11 -27.64 31.12
N SER A 456 -25.38 -27.91 30.82
CA SER A 456 -26.46 -26.95 30.69
C SER A 456 -26.52 -25.93 31.83
N VAL A 457 -26.97 -24.71 31.50
CA VAL A 457 -27.19 -23.59 32.43
C VAL A 457 -28.04 -24.05 33.61
N LYS A 458 -29.06 -24.87 33.36
CA LYS A 458 -29.95 -25.46 34.38
C LYS A 458 -29.19 -26.33 35.38
N ASN A 459 -28.34 -27.23 34.92
CA ASN A 459 -27.62 -28.16 35.79
C ASN A 459 -26.49 -27.46 36.55
N ARG A 460 -25.77 -26.52 35.92
CA ARG A 460 -24.82 -25.63 36.61
C ARG A 460 -25.47 -24.80 37.71
N LEU A 461 -26.66 -24.26 37.45
CA LEU A 461 -27.42 -23.50 38.44
C LEU A 461 -27.87 -24.40 39.61
N ALA A 462 -28.36 -25.61 39.32
CA ALA A 462 -28.74 -26.59 40.35
C ALA A 462 -27.55 -27.06 41.20
N LEU A 463 -26.40 -27.30 40.57
CA LEU A 463 -25.13 -27.63 41.24
C LEU A 463 -24.66 -26.50 42.15
N LEU A 464 -24.54 -25.28 41.61
CA LEU A 464 -24.13 -24.11 42.39
C LEU A 464 -25.08 -23.88 43.57
N ARG A 465 -26.38 -24.04 43.37
CA ARG A 465 -27.38 -24.00 44.45
C ARG A 465 -27.11 -25.07 45.51
N GLY A 466 -26.85 -26.32 45.14
CA GLY A 466 -26.52 -27.38 46.10
C GLY A 466 -25.30 -27.05 46.96
N ILE A 467 -24.23 -26.51 46.35
CA ILE A 467 -22.99 -26.12 47.06
C ILE A 467 -23.28 -25.01 48.08
N LEU A 468 -24.05 -23.99 47.67
CA LEU A 468 -24.41 -22.88 48.54
C LEU A 468 -25.38 -23.33 49.65
N ASP A 469 -26.41 -24.12 49.35
CA ASP A 469 -27.43 -24.58 50.31
C ASP A 469 -26.85 -25.53 51.39
N ALA A 470 -25.67 -26.14 51.18
CA ALA A 470 -25.04 -27.09 52.12
C ALA A 470 -24.01 -26.46 53.09
N GLY A 471 -23.41 -25.32 52.76
CA GLY A 471 -22.49 -24.57 53.64
C GLY A 471 -21.13 -25.25 53.90
N ALA A 472 -20.13 -24.93 53.07
CA ALA A 472 -18.85 -25.66 52.90
C ALA A 472 -17.87 -25.77 54.09
N ASP A 473 -18.27 -25.43 55.32
CA ASP A 473 -17.47 -25.67 56.54
C ASP A 473 -18.26 -26.24 57.74
N GLY A 474 -19.56 -26.52 57.60
CA GLY A 474 -20.34 -27.27 58.60
C GLY A 474 -20.55 -26.60 59.95
N ARG A 475 -20.56 -25.26 59.99
CA ARG A 475 -21.20 -24.54 61.10
C ARG A 475 -22.70 -24.80 61.04
N GLU A 476 -23.35 -24.94 62.21
CA GLU A 476 -24.80 -25.17 62.30
C GLU A 476 -25.63 -24.02 61.68
N ASP A 477 -25.02 -22.85 61.47
CA ASP A 477 -25.64 -21.62 60.95
C ASP A 477 -25.60 -21.45 59.41
N GLY A 478 -24.96 -22.36 58.66
CA GLY A 478 -24.90 -22.30 57.18
C GLY A 478 -24.03 -21.17 56.59
N PRO A 479 -24.23 -20.79 55.31
CA PRO A 479 -23.54 -19.66 54.68
C PRO A 479 -23.98 -18.33 55.29
N GLU A 480 -23.03 -17.50 55.71
CA GLU A 480 -23.32 -16.17 56.25
C GLU A 480 -23.75 -15.22 55.11
N PRO A 481 -24.89 -14.50 55.23
CA PRO A 481 -25.12 -13.33 54.38
C PRO A 481 -24.02 -12.30 54.64
N ALA A 482 -23.55 -11.61 53.60
CA ALA A 482 -22.47 -10.65 53.74
C ALA A 482 -22.85 -9.54 54.75
N GLY A 483 -22.16 -9.50 55.90
CA GLY A 483 -22.55 -8.68 57.06
C GLY A 483 -22.60 -7.18 56.79
N GLU A 484 -23.21 -6.42 57.71
CA GLU A 484 -23.77 -5.06 57.53
C GLU A 484 -22.87 -3.96 56.90
N GLY A 485 -21.57 -4.19 56.71
CA GLY A 485 -20.71 -3.35 55.86
C GLY A 485 -20.86 -3.60 54.35
N ALA A 486 -21.54 -4.66 53.94
CA ALA A 486 -21.71 -5.08 52.54
C ALA A 486 -23.13 -4.80 52.02
N GLY A 487 -23.57 -3.53 52.09
CA GLY A 487 -24.96 -3.12 51.86
C GLY A 487 -25.66 -3.71 50.62
N GLY A 488 -26.88 -4.22 50.86
CA GLY A 488 -28.01 -4.18 49.93
C GLY A 488 -27.94 -5.04 48.67
N GLY A 489 -27.85 -6.36 48.79
CA GLY A 489 -28.10 -7.32 47.70
C GLY A 489 -27.82 -8.77 48.10
N ASP A 490 -28.45 -9.73 47.42
CA ASP A 490 -28.40 -11.18 47.70
C ASP A 490 -27.05 -11.85 47.36
N ALA A 491 -25.94 -11.26 47.82
CA ALA A 491 -24.60 -11.82 47.67
C ALA A 491 -24.36 -12.91 48.73
N VAL A 492 -24.07 -14.14 48.26
CA VAL A 492 -23.77 -15.28 49.14
C VAL A 492 -22.26 -15.41 49.28
N VAL A 493 -21.76 -15.58 50.51
CA VAL A 493 -20.34 -15.85 50.78
C VAL A 493 -20.17 -17.32 51.12
N LEU A 494 -19.51 -18.05 50.23
CA LEU A 494 -19.06 -19.40 50.52
C LEU A 494 -17.63 -19.34 51.06
N ARG A 495 -17.44 -19.83 52.28
CA ARG A 495 -16.10 -20.08 52.85
C ARG A 495 -15.72 -21.52 52.53
N SER A 496 -14.50 -21.74 52.07
CA SER A 496 -13.98 -23.08 51.86
C SER A 496 -12.51 -23.16 52.25
N ARG A 497 -12.16 -24.24 52.96
CA ARG A 497 -10.77 -24.65 53.20
C ARG A 497 -10.05 -25.10 51.94
N CYS A 498 -10.79 -25.45 50.88
CA CYS A 498 -10.22 -25.76 49.59
C CYS A 498 -10.35 -24.56 48.65
N ARG A 499 -9.19 -23.93 48.35
CA ARG A 499 -9.10 -22.86 47.36
C ARG A 499 -9.64 -23.27 45.99
N ALA A 500 -9.43 -24.53 45.59
CA ALA A 500 -9.80 -24.99 44.25
C ALA A 500 -11.32 -25.17 44.08
N LEU A 501 -12.03 -25.61 45.13
CA LEU A 501 -13.50 -25.59 45.16
C LEU A 501 -14.04 -24.16 45.10
N ALA A 502 -13.40 -23.21 45.79
CA ALA A 502 -13.77 -21.79 45.69
C ALA A 502 -13.54 -21.20 44.29
N GLU A 503 -12.46 -21.60 43.60
CA GLU A 503 -12.17 -21.24 42.20
C GLU A 503 -13.19 -21.84 41.23
N ASP A 504 -13.57 -23.11 41.39
CA ASP A 504 -14.61 -23.74 40.57
C ASP A 504 -15.99 -23.09 40.80
N VAL A 505 -16.34 -22.73 42.04
CA VAL A 505 -17.56 -21.97 42.37
C VAL A 505 -17.55 -20.56 41.76
N ALA A 506 -16.39 -19.88 41.75
CA ALA A 506 -16.26 -18.59 41.10
C ALA A 506 -16.43 -18.70 39.58
N TRP A 507 -15.92 -19.77 38.96
CA TRP A 507 -16.13 -20.08 37.55
C TRP A 507 -17.61 -20.35 37.25
N LEU A 508 -18.27 -21.20 38.04
CA LEU A 508 -19.70 -21.52 37.87
C LEU A 508 -20.56 -20.26 37.87
N ALA A 509 -20.36 -19.39 38.86
CA ALA A 509 -21.07 -18.13 38.95
C ALA A 509 -20.85 -17.23 37.73
N ARG A 510 -19.60 -17.05 37.27
CA ARG A 510 -19.28 -16.29 36.03
C ARG A 510 -19.95 -16.88 34.79
N SER A 511 -19.96 -18.21 34.67
CA SER A 511 -20.59 -18.93 33.56
C SER A 511 -22.13 -18.80 33.50
N LEU A 512 -22.72 -18.33 34.61
CA LEU A 512 -24.15 -18.04 34.78
C LEU A 512 -24.43 -16.52 34.79
N GLY A 513 -23.54 -15.71 34.22
CA GLY A 513 -23.68 -14.24 34.17
C GLY A 513 -23.47 -13.54 35.52
N GLY A 514 -22.98 -14.27 36.53
CA GLY A 514 -22.69 -13.73 37.86
C GLY A 514 -21.34 -13.01 37.96
N HIS A 515 -21.21 -12.23 39.02
CA HIS A 515 -19.95 -11.67 39.49
C HIS A 515 -19.45 -12.51 40.67
N ALA A 516 -18.21 -13.02 40.60
CA ALA A 516 -17.67 -13.88 41.65
C ALA A 516 -16.25 -13.48 42.04
N ARG A 517 -16.08 -13.05 43.29
CA ARG A 517 -14.82 -12.51 43.82
C ARG A 517 -14.21 -13.44 44.86
N LEU A 518 -13.00 -13.91 44.59
CA LEU A 518 -12.17 -14.65 45.54
C LEU A 518 -11.44 -13.68 46.48
N THR A 519 -11.46 -13.99 47.77
CA THR A 519 -10.71 -13.27 48.81
C THR A 519 -9.93 -14.29 49.65
N PRO A 520 -8.58 -14.22 49.68
CA PRO A 520 -7.79 -15.03 50.59
C PRO A 520 -7.93 -14.48 52.01
N GLU A 521 -8.43 -15.26 52.97
CA GLU A 521 -8.44 -14.85 54.36
C GLU A 521 -7.09 -15.17 55.04
N ARG A 522 -6.64 -14.24 55.90
CA ARG A 522 -5.49 -14.51 56.75
C ARG A 522 -5.93 -15.45 57.88
N PRO A 523 -5.10 -16.44 58.26
CA PRO A 523 -5.43 -17.27 59.42
C PRO A 523 -5.61 -16.37 60.67
N PRO A 524 -6.55 -16.70 61.56
CA PRO A 524 -6.69 -16.00 62.84
C PRO A 524 -5.37 -16.10 63.63
N HIS A 525 -5.06 -15.05 64.40
CA HIS A 525 -3.68 -14.72 64.75
C HIS A 525 -2.94 -15.71 65.69
N ASP A 526 -3.62 -16.76 66.17
CA ASP A 526 -3.09 -17.84 67.00
C ASP A 526 -3.71 -19.20 66.59
N GLY A 527 -2.99 -20.01 65.80
CA GLY A 527 -3.35 -21.41 65.54
C GLY A 527 -2.80 -21.99 64.22
N PRO A 528 -2.59 -23.32 64.12
CA PRO A 528 -2.17 -23.98 62.88
C PRO A 528 -3.38 -24.33 61.99
N THR A 529 -4.26 -23.36 61.73
CA THR A 529 -5.39 -23.53 60.80
C THR A 529 -4.93 -23.26 59.36
N PRO A 530 -5.37 -24.06 58.37
CA PRO A 530 -5.08 -23.79 56.95
C PRO A 530 -5.71 -22.47 56.50
N ALA A 531 -5.13 -21.83 55.49
CA ALA A 531 -5.65 -20.58 54.96
C ALA A 531 -7.00 -20.80 54.25
N GLU A 532 -8.08 -20.27 54.81
CA GLU A 532 -9.42 -20.38 54.25
C GLU A 532 -9.59 -19.39 53.07
N SER A 533 -10.29 -19.82 52.02
CA SER A 533 -10.59 -19.02 50.83
C SER A 533 -12.08 -18.71 50.80
N ALA A 534 -12.44 -17.43 50.80
CA ALA A 534 -13.82 -16.99 50.66
C ALA A 534 -14.11 -16.62 49.21
N VAL A 535 -15.20 -17.16 48.64
CA VAL A 535 -15.77 -16.69 47.37
C VAL A 535 -17.09 -15.99 47.64
N THR A 536 -17.15 -14.71 47.27
CA THR A 536 -18.40 -13.94 47.25
C THR A 536 -19.02 -14.12 45.88
N VAL A 537 -20.22 -14.69 45.82
CA VAL A 537 -21.01 -14.90 44.60
C VAL A 537 -22.19 -13.92 44.58
N LEU A 538 -22.35 -13.22 43.46
CA LEU A 538 -23.52 -12.42 43.13
C LEU A 538 -24.04 -12.89 41.76
N LEU A 539 -25.33 -13.21 41.66
CA LEU A 539 -25.96 -13.70 40.43
C LEU A 539 -27.03 -12.72 39.92
N PRO A 540 -27.40 -12.80 38.62
CA PRO A 540 -28.56 -12.10 38.08
C PRO A 540 -29.85 -12.35 38.89
N PRO A 541 -30.69 -11.32 39.15
CA PRO A 541 -31.93 -11.46 39.93
C PRO A 541 -32.89 -12.56 39.42
N GLU A 542 -32.92 -12.77 38.10
CA GLU A 542 -33.68 -13.81 37.40
C GLU A 542 -33.26 -15.26 37.76
N HIS A 543 -32.14 -15.44 38.47
CA HIS A 543 -31.68 -16.74 38.98
C HIS A 543 -31.94 -16.95 40.48
N GLY A 544 -32.61 -16.00 41.16
CA GLY A 544 -32.87 -16.04 42.60
C GLY A 544 -34.19 -16.73 43.02
N PRO A 545 -34.43 -16.89 44.34
CA PRO A 545 -33.50 -16.69 45.45
C PRO A 545 -32.87 -18.00 45.94
N PHE A 546 -31.64 -17.91 46.47
CA PHE A 546 -30.93 -19.08 47.00
C PHE A 546 -31.48 -19.56 48.35
N ARG A 547 -32.15 -18.72 49.17
CA ARG A 547 -33.35 -19.06 49.97
C ARG A 547 -33.93 -17.84 50.70
N PRO A 548 -35.24 -17.84 50.98
CA PRO A 548 -35.65 -17.86 52.39
C PRO A 548 -36.85 -18.78 52.68
N GLU A 549 -36.77 -19.52 53.80
CA GLU A 549 -37.86 -20.00 54.68
C GLU A 549 -37.22 -20.95 55.72
N ALA A 550 -37.50 -20.86 57.03
CA ALA A 550 -38.67 -20.29 57.70
C ALA A 550 -38.33 -19.38 58.90
N GLY A 551 -39.16 -18.36 59.15
CA GLY A 551 -39.09 -17.47 60.31
C GLY A 551 -38.95 -15.99 59.93
N GLU A 552 -39.88 -15.15 60.37
CA GLU A 552 -39.96 -13.71 60.07
C GLU A 552 -38.66 -12.93 60.33
N VAL A 553 -38.26 -12.04 59.40
CA VAL A 553 -37.60 -10.77 59.76
C VAL A 553 -38.20 -9.61 58.96
N ARG A 554 -38.75 -8.63 59.68
CA ARG A 554 -39.13 -7.31 59.16
C ARG A 554 -37.89 -6.42 59.05
N GLY A 555 -37.69 -5.74 57.92
CA GLY A 555 -36.67 -4.68 57.85
C GLY A 555 -36.60 -3.98 56.49
N THR A 556 -37.15 -2.77 56.39
CA THR A 556 -37.01 -1.93 55.19
C THR A 556 -35.61 -1.30 55.11
N ALA A 557 -34.72 -1.84 54.29
CA ALA A 557 -33.50 -1.14 53.90
C ALA A 557 -33.81 -0.14 52.77
N ARG A 558 -33.93 1.15 53.10
CA ARG A 558 -34.01 2.23 52.10
C ARG A 558 -32.62 2.52 51.51
N GLY A 559 -32.48 2.36 50.21
CA GLY A 559 -31.52 3.14 49.40
C GLY A 559 -30.08 2.63 49.34
N SER A 560 -29.84 1.61 48.52
CA SER A 560 -28.60 1.49 47.74
C SER A 560 -28.96 0.98 46.34
N ALA A 561 -28.35 1.55 45.29
CA ALA A 561 -28.56 1.10 43.92
C ALA A 561 -28.11 -0.37 43.74
N PRO A 562 -28.73 -1.16 42.84
CA PRO A 562 -28.31 -2.53 42.59
C PRO A 562 -26.85 -2.56 42.14
N ARG A 563 -26.05 -3.43 42.76
CA ARG A 563 -24.64 -3.61 42.35
C ARG A 563 -24.59 -4.12 40.91
N SER A 564 -23.84 -3.41 40.06
CA SER A 564 -23.57 -3.84 38.70
C SER A 564 -22.86 -5.20 38.69
N LEU A 565 -23.44 -6.18 37.99
CA LEU A 565 -22.83 -7.48 37.71
C LEU A 565 -21.64 -7.37 36.73
N ARG A 566 -21.56 -6.24 36.02
CA ARG A 566 -20.50 -5.92 35.04
C ARG A 566 -19.14 -5.79 35.73
N ARG A 567 -18.08 -6.27 35.06
CA ARG A 567 -16.72 -6.32 35.61
C ARG A 567 -15.90 -5.12 35.17
N SER A 568 -15.23 -4.45 36.11
CA SER A 568 -14.35 -3.32 35.80
C SER A 568 -12.89 -3.76 35.61
N VAL A 569 -12.16 -3.16 34.68
CA VAL A 569 -10.70 -3.34 34.57
C VAL A 569 -10.02 -2.62 35.74
N ARG A 570 -9.16 -3.32 36.47
CA ARG A 570 -8.49 -2.86 37.71
C ARG A 570 -7.01 -2.57 37.52
N ALA A 571 -6.33 -3.37 36.71
CA ALA A 571 -4.91 -3.28 36.41
C ALA A 571 -4.64 -3.82 35.00
N ALA A 572 -3.52 -3.42 34.43
CA ALA A 572 -3.01 -3.90 33.15
C ALA A 572 -1.50 -4.13 33.30
N ASP A 573 -1.12 -5.36 33.62
CA ASP A 573 0.26 -5.74 33.96
C ASP A 573 0.98 -6.36 32.75
N PRO A 574 2.25 -6.03 32.47
CA PRO A 574 2.96 -6.62 31.33
C PRO A 574 3.30 -8.09 31.60
N VAL A 575 2.97 -8.97 30.66
CA VAL A 575 3.27 -10.42 30.72
C VAL A 575 4.58 -10.76 30.02
N GLY A 576 4.91 -10.01 28.98
CA GLY A 576 6.04 -10.26 28.07
C GLY A 576 5.57 -10.50 26.65
N ARG A 577 6.46 -10.95 25.76
CA ARG A 577 6.07 -11.26 24.37
C ARG A 577 5.52 -12.68 24.28
N LYS A 578 4.39 -12.85 23.59
CA LYS A 578 3.81 -14.16 23.24
C LYS A 578 3.41 -14.18 21.77
N GLN A 579 3.33 -15.38 21.21
CA GLN A 579 2.65 -15.60 19.94
C GLN A 579 1.15 -15.34 20.12
N VAL A 580 0.57 -14.57 19.21
CA VAL A 580 -0.82 -14.14 19.23
C VAL A 580 -1.48 -14.38 17.86
N GLN A 581 -2.81 -14.52 17.82
CA GLN A 581 -3.62 -14.55 16.60
C GLN A 581 -4.99 -13.88 16.80
N CYS A 582 -5.67 -13.50 15.73
CA CYS A 582 -7.07 -13.06 15.78
C CYS A 582 -7.98 -13.88 14.87
N ILE A 583 -9.29 -13.75 15.08
CA ILE A 583 -10.33 -14.40 14.30
C ILE A 583 -11.41 -13.39 13.85
N SER A 584 -11.97 -13.58 12.66
CA SER A 584 -13.21 -12.94 12.21
C SER A 584 -14.36 -13.93 12.28
N VAL A 585 -15.55 -13.43 12.60
CA VAL A 585 -16.70 -14.24 13.01
C VAL A 585 -17.93 -13.69 12.30
N ARG A 586 -18.70 -14.56 11.64
CA ARG A 586 -19.92 -14.20 10.92
C ARG A 586 -21.05 -13.91 11.90
N HIS A 587 -21.05 -12.70 12.46
CA HIS A 587 -22.12 -12.23 13.32
C HIS A 587 -22.31 -10.72 13.14
N PRO A 588 -23.52 -10.17 13.29
CA PRO A 588 -23.72 -8.72 13.31
C PRO A 588 -22.92 -8.02 14.40
N ASP A 589 -22.67 -8.68 15.55
CA ASP A 589 -21.73 -8.17 16.57
C ASP A 589 -20.25 -8.52 16.31
N SER A 590 -19.96 -9.37 15.32
CA SER A 590 -18.61 -9.71 14.79
C SER A 590 -17.51 -9.91 15.86
N ALA A 591 -17.98 -10.35 17.02
CA ALA A 591 -17.31 -10.46 18.28
C ALA A 591 -17.64 -11.81 18.91
N TYR A 592 -16.74 -12.32 19.72
CA TYR A 592 -16.78 -13.66 20.29
C TYR A 592 -16.35 -13.62 21.75
N VAL A 593 -16.71 -14.66 22.49
CA VAL A 593 -16.53 -14.78 23.93
C VAL A 593 -15.23 -15.54 24.24
N THR A 594 -14.28 -14.93 24.92
CA THR A 594 -13.03 -15.57 25.37
C THR A 594 -13.16 -16.25 26.73
N ASP A 595 -12.07 -16.81 27.25
CA ASP A 595 -11.92 -17.22 28.64
C ASP A 595 -12.35 -16.12 29.62
N ASN A 596 -12.91 -16.54 30.75
CA ASN A 596 -13.60 -15.64 31.67
C ASN A 596 -14.75 -14.82 31.02
N PHE A 597 -15.15 -15.08 29.77
CA PHE A 597 -16.30 -14.51 29.06
C PHE A 597 -16.19 -13.02 28.62
N THR A 598 -15.37 -12.66 27.58
CA THR A 598 -15.10 -11.25 27.11
C THR A 598 -14.96 -11.04 25.53
N VAL A 599 -14.90 -9.80 24.91
CA VAL A 599 -15.47 -9.43 23.54
C VAL A 599 -14.70 -8.37 22.60
N THR A 600 -14.70 -8.41 21.20
CA THR A 600 -13.80 -7.65 20.16
C THR A 600 -14.30 -7.26 18.67
N HIS A 601 -13.63 -6.43 17.77
CA HIS A 601 -14.07 -6.12 16.32
C HIS A 601 -13.10 -5.58 15.11
N ASN A 602 -13.53 -5.41 13.79
CA ASN A 602 -12.85 -4.89 12.50
C ASN A 602 -13.65 -4.02 11.38
N THR A 603 -13.01 -3.05 10.66
CA THR A 603 -13.31 -2.38 9.31
C THR A 603 -14.64 -1.63 8.97
N MET A 604 -14.65 -0.30 8.65
CA MET A 604 -15.85 0.37 8.01
C MET A 604 -15.78 1.73 7.23
N VAL A 605 -14.66 2.48 7.13
CA VAL A 605 -14.69 3.93 6.74
C VAL A 605 -15.39 4.25 5.41
N ALA A 606 -15.10 3.52 4.33
CA ALA A 606 -15.68 3.79 3.01
C ALA A 606 -17.21 3.57 2.98
N THR A 607 -17.71 2.56 3.70
CA THR A 607 -19.15 2.30 3.83
C THR A 607 -19.87 3.49 4.45
N ARG A 608 -19.31 4.08 5.51
CA ARG A 608 -19.92 5.25 6.17
C ARG A 608 -20.02 6.45 5.23
N ALA A 609 -19.00 6.73 4.43
CA ALA A 609 -19.03 7.79 3.42
C ALA A 609 -20.09 7.58 2.33
N MET A 610 -20.31 6.32 1.89
CA MET A 610 -21.39 5.99 0.97
C MET A 610 -22.77 6.19 1.59
N LEU A 611 -22.95 5.86 2.87
CA LEU A 611 -24.21 6.06 3.59
C LEU A 611 -24.55 7.54 3.79
N THR A 612 -23.57 8.42 4.08
CA THR A 612 -23.77 9.88 4.12
C THR A 612 -24.39 10.44 2.83
N VAL A 613 -23.96 9.90 1.67
CA VAL A 613 -24.47 10.31 0.36
C VAL A 613 -25.89 9.78 0.11
N VAL A 614 -26.18 8.56 0.56
CA VAL A 614 -27.54 7.99 0.49
C VAL A 614 -28.52 8.76 1.38
N ASP A 615 -28.11 9.15 2.59
CA ASP A 615 -28.92 9.93 3.52
C ASP A 615 -29.27 11.32 3.00
N SER A 616 -28.35 11.93 2.24
CA SER A 616 -28.57 13.18 1.53
C SER A 616 -29.22 12.99 0.14
N GLY A 617 -29.88 11.86 -0.09
CA GLY A 617 -30.73 11.56 -1.26
C GLY A 617 -29.99 11.20 -2.54
N GLY A 618 -28.67 11.01 -2.49
CA GLY A 618 -27.83 10.62 -3.62
C GLY A 618 -27.56 9.13 -3.70
N GLN A 619 -26.79 8.74 -4.71
CA GLN A 619 -26.28 7.39 -4.93
C GLN A 619 -24.75 7.40 -4.82
N ALA A 620 -24.19 6.32 -4.29
CA ALA A 620 -22.76 6.09 -4.23
C ALA A 620 -22.36 4.91 -5.13
N ALA A 621 -21.23 5.02 -5.82
CA ALA A 621 -20.69 3.97 -6.68
C ALA A 621 -19.27 3.56 -6.26
N LEU A 622 -19.03 2.28 -5.98
CA LEU A 622 -17.71 1.70 -5.73
C LEU A 622 -17.22 0.98 -6.99
N LEU A 623 -16.11 1.47 -7.55
CA LEU A 623 -15.42 0.93 -8.71
C LEU A 623 -14.26 0.05 -8.25
N ALA A 624 -14.33 -1.25 -8.56
CA ALA A 624 -13.30 -2.24 -8.27
C ALA A 624 -12.63 -2.74 -9.58
N PRO A 625 -11.30 -3.02 -9.57
CA PRO A 625 -10.55 -3.29 -10.81
C PRO A 625 -10.85 -4.64 -11.44
N THR A 626 -11.46 -5.57 -10.71
CA THR A 626 -11.78 -6.93 -11.16
C THR A 626 -13.17 -7.34 -10.67
N GLU A 627 -13.81 -8.26 -11.39
CA GLU A 627 -15.14 -8.74 -11.01
C GLU A 627 -15.12 -9.50 -9.68
N VAL A 628 -14.02 -10.19 -9.38
CA VAL A 628 -13.79 -10.88 -8.09
C VAL A 628 -13.80 -9.88 -6.92
N LEU A 629 -13.09 -8.75 -7.06
CA LEU A 629 -13.07 -7.71 -6.02
C LEU A 629 -14.41 -6.98 -5.91
N ALA A 630 -15.11 -6.73 -7.02
CA ALA A 630 -16.47 -6.19 -6.99
C ALA A 630 -17.45 -7.11 -6.22
N GLN A 631 -17.39 -8.43 -6.46
CA GLN A 631 -18.19 -9.42 -5.73
C GLN A 631 -17.79 -9.54 -4.24
N GLN A 632 -16.51 -9.38 -3.92
CA GLN A 632 -16.03 -9.37 -2.54
C GLN A 632 -16.58 -8.16 -1.78
N HIS A 633 -16.38 -6.95 -2.30
CA HIS A 633 -16.91 -5.71 -1.71
C HIS A 633 -18.43 -5.77 -1.56
N HIS A 634 -19.15 -6.27 -2.57
CA HIS A 634 -20.60 -6.45 -2.48
C HIS A 634 -21.02 -7.37 -1.34
N ARG A 635 -20.39 -8.55 -1.18
CA ARG A 635 -20.69 -9.45 -0.06
C ARG A 635 -20.38 -8.82 1.30
N SER A 636 -19.24 -8.13 1.42
CA SER A 636 -18.83 -7.48 2.68
C SER A 636 -19.74 -6.31 3.07
N VAL A 637 -20.08 -5.42 2.14
CA VAL A 637 -20.97 -4.26 2.42
C VAL A 637 -22.37 -4.72 2.76
N THR A 638 -22.97 -5.62 1.97
CA THR A 638 -24.31 -6.17 2.24
C THR A 638 -24.35 -6.95 3.56
N GLY A 639 -23.29 -7.73 3.87
CA GLY A 639 -23.18 -8.45 5.13
C GLY A 639 -23.08 -7.54 6.36
N LEU A 640 -22.34 -6.43 6.28
CA LEU A 640 -22.22 -5.44 7.36
C LEU A 640 -23.51 -4.63 7.58
N MET A 641 -24.27 -4.36 6.52
CA MET A 641 -25.52 -3.59 6.58
C MET A 641 -26.72 -4.46 7.00
N GLY A 642 -26.72 -5.76 6.69
CA GLY A 642 -27.84 -6.66 6.96
C GLY A 642 -29.14 -6.15 6.33
N GLU A 643 -30.23 -6.12 7.11
CA GLU A 643 -31.55 -5.58 6.72
C GLU A 643 -31.51 -4.15 6.16
N LEU A 644 -30.46 -3.36 6.44
CA LEU A 644 -30.29 -1.99 5.92
C LEU A 644 -29.87 -1.96 4.45
N ALA A 645 -29.40 -3.09 3.89
CA ALA A 645 -29.08 -3.27 2.47
C ALA A 645 -30.24 -3.89 1.64
N GLU A 646 -31.38 -4.18 2.29
CA GLU A 646 -32.54 -4.84 1.68
C GLU A 646 -33.66 -3.86 1.28
N GLY A 647 -33.30 -2.62 0.94
CA GLY A 647 -34.24 -1.57 0.52
C GLY A 647 -35.21 -2.03 -0.57
N GLY A 648 -36.51 -1.94 -0.29
CA GLY A 648 -37.58 -2.36 -1.19
C GLY A 648 -37.91 -3.87 -1.19
N MET A 649 -37.26 -4.69 -0.36
CA MET A 649 -37.53 -6.12 -0.23
C MET A 649 -38.41 -6.45 0.99
N LEU A 650 -39.11 -7.59 0.92
CA LEU A 650 -39.91 -8.13 2.03
C LEU A 650 -39.00 -8.62 3.17
N GLY A 651 -38.82 -7.78 4.19
CA GLY A 651 -37.95 -8.05 5.35
C GLY A 651 -36.96 -6.92 5.66
N GLY A 652 -36.69 -6.03 4.69
CA GLY A 652 -35.82 -4.88 4.89
C GLY A 652 -36.38 -3.83 5.87
N ALA A 653 -35.49 -3.06 6.48
CA ALA A 653 -35.87 -2.00 7.42
C ALA A 653 -36.59 -0.83 6.73
N GLU A 654 -37.41 -0.07 7.46
CA GLU A 654 -38.18 1.06 6.90
C GLU A 654 -37.31 2.17 6.30
N ASN A 655 -36.06 2.31 6.75
CA ASN A 655 -35.06 3.25 6.22
C ASN A 655 -33.94 2.58 5.40
N ALA A 656 -34.10 1.33 4.97
CA ALA A 656 -33.07 0.59 4.23
C ALA A 656 -32.83 1.14 2.80
N THR A 657 -31.62 0.94 2.29
CA THR A 657 -31.26 1.19 0.89
C THR A 657 -30.94 -0.11 0.16
N LYS A 658 -30.90 -0.10 -1.18
CA LYS A 658 -30.56 -1.27 -1.99
C LYS A 658 -29.09 -1.22 -2.40
N VAL A 659 -28.35 -2.31 -2.14
CA VAL A 659 -26.97 -2.50 -2.62
C VAL A 659 -27.00 -3.36 -3.89
N VAL A 660 -26.42 -2.88 -5.00
CA VAL A 660 -26.49 -3.55 -6.31
C VAL A 660 -25.10 -3.81 -6.90
N LEU A 661 -24.87 -5.03 -7.42
CA LEU A 661 -23.67 -5.40 -8.17
C LEU A 661 -23.85 -5.16 -9.68
N LEU A 662 -22.86 -4.54 -10.34
CA LEU A 662 -22.79 -4.40 -11.81
C LEU A 662 -21.43 -4.87 -12.38
N THR A 663 -21.41 -6.03 -13.04
CA THR A 663 -20.21 -6.59 -13.72
C THR A 663 -20.48 -6.89 -15.20
N GLY A 664 -19.41 -7.10 -15.98
CA GLY A 664 -19.46 -7.45 -17.40
C GLY A 664 -20.06 -8.85 -17.63
N SER A 665 -19.74 -9.79 -16.74
CA SER A 665 -20.24 -11.18 -16.73
C SER A 665 -21.75 -11.36 -16.44
N MET A 666 -22.48 -10.31 -16.03
CA MET A 666 -23.89 -10.44 -15.66
C MET A 666 -24.78 -10.87 -16.84
N GLY A 667 -25.60 -11.90 -16.60
CA GLY A 667 -26.65 -12.31 -17.53
C GLY A 667 -27.64 -11.18 -17.83
N ALA A 668 -28.12 -11.12 -19.09
CA ALA A 668 -28.87 -9.99 -19.63
C ALA A 668 -30.19 -9.64 -18.90
N ALA A 669 -30.76 -10.55 -18.09
CA ALA A 669 -31.88 -10.24 -17.21
C ALA A 669 -31.43 -9.43 -15.98
N ALA A 670 -30.48 -9.97 -15.20
CA ALA A 670 -29.94 -9.31 -14.01
C ALA A 670 -29.30 -7.96 -14.34
N ARG A 671 -28.53 -7.88 -15.43
CA ARG A 671 -27.91 -6.62 -15.88
C ARG A 671 -28.96 -5.55 -16.23
N ARG A 672 -30.08 -5.92 -16.86
CA ARG A 672 -31.17 -4.98 -17.15
C ARG A 672 -31.87 -4.51 -15.88
N GLN A 673 -32.05 -5.36 -14.88
CA GLN A 673 -32.61 -4.95 -13.59
C GLN A 673 -31.69 -3.97 -12.88
N ALA A 674 -30.39 -4.28 -12.77
CA ALA A 674 -29.42 -3.36 -12.17
C ALA A 674 -29.41 -1.98 -12.87
N LEU A 675 -29.41 -1.94 -14.21
CA LEU A 675 -29.48 -0.68 -14.96
C LEU A 675 -30.78 0.11 -14.73
N LEU A 676 -31.91 -0.57 -14.43
CA LEU A 676 -33.14 0.09 -14.04
C LEU A 676 -33.03 0.66 -12.62
N ASP A 677 -32.59 -0.16 -11.66
CA ASP A 677 -32.42 0.24 -10.25
C ASP A 677 -31.48 1.46 -10.11
N LEU A 678 -30.42 1.52 -10.94
CA LEU A 678 -29.51 2.66 -11.03
C LEU A 678 -30.20 3.93 -11.54
N ALA A 679 -31.00 3.80 -12.60
CA ALA A 679 -31.63 4.92 -13.29
C ALA A 679 -32.91 5.44 -12.59
N THR A 680 -33.57 4.61 -11.77
CA THR A 680 -34.71 5.01 -10.93
C THR A 680 -34.30 5.57 -9.56
N GLY A 681 -33.03 5.37 -9.15
CA GLY A 681 -32.54 5.76 -7.83
C GLY A 681 -32.82 4.74 -6.72
N GLU A 682 -33.39 3.57 -7.04
CA GLU A 682 -33.61 2.49 -6.06
C GLU A 682 -32.29 1.96 -5.48
N ALA A 683 -31.24 1.90 -6.30
CA ALA A 683 -29.90 1.51 -5.86
C ALA A 683 -29.14 2.69 -5.25
N GLY A 684 -29.21 2.85 -3.93
CA GLY A 684 -28.43 3.87 -3.21
C GLY A 684 -26.92 3.57 -3.18
N ILE A 685 -26.54 2.29 -3.14
CA ILE A 685 -25.13 1.87 -3.28
C ILE A 685 -25.00 0.92 -4.47
N VAL A 686 -24.02 1.20 -5.33
CA VAL A 686 -23.69 0.38 -6.49
C VAL A 686 -22.23 -0.04 -6.42
N ILE A 687 -21.95 -1.33 -6.60
CA ILE A 687 -20.59 -1.87 -6.58
C ILE A 687 -20.35 -2.55 -7.94
N GLY A 688 -19.22 -2.29 -8.59
CA GLY A 688 -19.01 -2.80 -9.94
C GLY A 688 -17.62 -2.61 -10.50
N THR A 689 -17.44 -3.07 -11.73
CA THR A 689 -16.19 -2.89 -12.48
C THR A 689 -16.32 -1.75 -13.50
N HIS A 690 -15.40 -1.69 -14.47
CA HIS A 690 -15.49 -0.86 -15.68
C HIS A 690 -16.88 -0.87 -16.36
N ALA A 691 -17.71 -1.89 -16.13
CA ALA A 691 -19.11 -1.92 -16.54
C ALA A 691 -19.92 -0.69 -16.08
N LEU A 692 -19.59 -0.06 -14.94
CA LEU A 692 -20.20 1.18 -14.44
C LEU A 692 -19.94 2.40 -15.35
N ILE A 693 -18.89 2.35 -16.16
CA ILE A 693 -18.39 3.46 -16.96
C ILE A 693 -19.06 3.51 -18.35
N GLU A 694 -19.58 2.38 -18.85
CA GLU A 694 -20.24 2.28 -20.16
C GLU A 694 -21.34 3.34 -20.37
N ASP A 695 -21.47 3.88 -21.59
CA ASP A 695 -22.43 4.94 -21.96
C ASP A 695 -23.90 4.65 -21.60
N LYS A 696 -24.23 3.35 -21.51
CA LYS A 696 -25.58 2.86 -21.21
C LYS A 696 -25.92 2.95 -19.72
N VAL A 697 -24.91 3.07 -18.84
CA VAL A 697 -25.11 3.27 -17.40
C VAL A 697 -25.45 4.74 -17.15
N ARG A 698 -26.60 4.94 -16.49
CA ARG A 698 -27.09 6.23 -16.01
C ARG A 698 -27.50 6.08 -14.56
N PHE A 699 -27.12 7.04 -13.74
CA PHE A 699 -27.56 7.17 -12.36
C PHE A 699 -28.70 8.21 -12.31
N HIS A 700 -29.54 8.12 -11.28
CA HIS A 700 -30.54 9.14 -10.97
C HIS A 700 -29.86 10.38 -10.37
N ASP A 701 -29.01 10.18 -9.35
CA ASP A 701 -28.22 11.24 -8.70
C ASP A 701 -26.92 10.67 -8.13
N LEU A 702 -25.86 10.58 -8.95
CA LEU A 702 -24.55 10.10 -8.49
C LEU A 702 -23.86 11.18 -7.64
N GLY A 703 -23.77 10.96 -6.33
CA GLY A 703 -23.16 11.89 -5.38
C GLY A 703 -21.70 11.56 -5.02
N LEU A 704 -21.34 10.28 -4.92
CA LEU A 704 -19.99 9.83 -4.55
C LEU A 704 -19.51 8.69 -5.44
N VAL A 705 -18.24 8.76 -5.86
CA VAL A 705 -17.50 7.67 -6.48
C VAL A 705 -16.36 7.25 -5.56
N VAL A 706 -16.33 5.98 -5.18
CA VAL A 706 -15.22 5.32 -4.46
C VAL A 706 -14.44 4.49 -5.48
N VAL A 707 -13.12 4.69 -5.60
CA VAL A 707 -12.27 3.92 -6.52
C VAL A 707 -11.28 3.09 -5.72
N ASP A 708 -11.35 1.76 -5.84
CA ASP A 708 -10.41 0.84 -5.21
C ASP A 708 -9.24 0.50 -6.15
N GLU A 709 -8.03 0.42 -5.58
CA GLU A 709 -6.76 0.17 -6.27
C GLU A 709 -6.54 0.99 -7.56
N GLN A 710 -6.45 2.32 -7.38
CA GLN A 710 -6.35 3.37 -8.41
C GLN A 710 -5.49 3.03 -9.64
N HIS A 711 -4.36 2.34 -9.46
CA HIS A 711 -3.34 2.10 -10.50
C HIS A 711 -3.83 1.30 -11.71
N ARG A 712 -4.99 0.66 -11.63
CA ARG A 712 -5.64 -0.08 -12.74
C ARG A 712 -6.43 0.81 -13.69
N PHE A 713 -6.75 2.04 -13.28
CA PHE A 713 -7.72 2.90 -13.95
C PHE A 713 -7.08 4.16 -14.55
N GLY A 714 -7.42 4.45 -15.80
CA GLY A 714 -6.94 5.62 -16.55
C GLY A 714 -7.48 6.96 -16.03
N VAL A 715 -7.03 8.07 -16.63
CA VAL A 715 -7.61 9.41 -16.37
C VAL A 715 -9.02 9.47 -16.98
N GLU A 716 -9.14 9.14 -18.27
CA GLU A 716 -10.40 9.11 -19.04
C GLU A 716 -11.53 8.35 -18.33
N GLN A 717 -11.21 7.22 -17.70
CA GLN A 717 -12.17 6.36 -17.00
C GLN A 717 -12.75 7.02 -15.74
N ARG A 718 -12.00 7.93 -15.10
CA ARG A 718 -12.46 8.73 -13.96
C ARG A 718 -13.33 9.90 -14.43
N ASP A 719 -12.93 10.56 -15.51
CA ASP A 719 -13.71 11.64 -16.13
C ASP A 719 -15.05 11.15 -16.71
N ALA A 720 -15.07 9.91 -17.23
CA ALA A 720 -16.28 9.23 -17.70
C ALA A 720 -17.26 8.84 -16.58
N LEU A 721 -16.81 8.70 -15.32
CA LEU A 721 -17.71 8.58 -14.16
C LEU A 721 -18.14 9.96 -13.65
N ARG A 722 -17.26 10.96 -13.69
CA ARG A 722 -17.60 12.35 -13.30
C ARG A 722 -18.68 12.96 -14.16
N SER A 723 -18.64 12.69 -15.47
CA SER A 723 -19.63 13.15 -16.45
C SER A 723 -20.97 12.39 -16.43
N LYS A 724 -21.14 11.37 -15.56
CA LYS A 724 -22.43 10.68 -15.35
C LYS A 724 -23.31 11.32 -14.28
N GLY A 725 -22.76 12.15 -13.41
CA GLY A 725 -23.56 12.97 -12.49
C GLY A 725 -24.14 14.20 -13.20
N VAL A 726 -25.31 14.67 -12.76
CA VAL A 726 -25.84 15.98 -13.20
C VAL A 726 -24.96 17.12 -12.71
N HIS A 727 -24.43 16.94 -11.50
CA HIS A 727 -23.31 17.68 -10.92
C HIS A 727 -22.10 16.73 -10.81
N PRO A 728 -20.85 17.23 -10.83
CA PRO A 728 -19.68 16.36 -10.65
C PRO A 728 -19.71 15.70 -9.26
N PRO A 729 -19.63 14.36 -9.18
CA PRO A 729 -19.63 13.65 -7.90
C PRO A 729 -18.35 13.89 -7.11
N HIS A 730 -18.47 13.79 -5.79
CA HIS A 730 -17.34 13.67 -4.88
C HIS A 730 -16.55 12.39 -5.23
N LEU A 731 -15.23 12.42 -5.08
CA LEU A 731 -14.32 11.34 -5.43
C LEU A 731 -13.46 10.95 -4.23
N LEU A 732 -13.61 9.71 -3.78
CA LEU A 732 -12.76 9.05 -2.78
C LEU A 732 -11.94 7.95 -3.47
N VAL A 733 -10.63 8.00 -3.35
CA VAL A 733 -9.73 7.00 -3.93
C VAL A 733 -9.08 6.20 -2.83
N MET A 734 -9.03 4.87 -2.95
CA MET A 734 -8.42 3.96 -2.00
C MET A 734 -7.19 3.26 -2.61
N THR A 735 -6.13 3.09 -1.83
CA THR A 735 -5.00 2.24 -2.22
C THR A 735 -4.18 1.73 -1.04
N ALA A 736 -3.66 0.50 -1.17
CA ALA A 736 -2.66 -0.07 -0.28
C ALA A 736 -1.20 0.31 -0.67
N THR A 737 -0.98 0.87 -1.87
CA THR A 737 0.33 1.36 -2.34
C THR A 737 0.16 2.61 -3.19
N PRO A 738 0.54 3.82 -2.71
CA PRO A 738 0.49 5.00 -3.55
C PRO A 738 1.47 4.82 -4.72
N ILE A 739 1.05 5.08 -5.96
CA ILE A 739 1.90 5.00 -7.17
C ILE A 739 2.95 6.12 -7.10
N PRO A 740 4.15 6.01 -7.71
CA PRO A 740 5.05 7.17 -7.91
C PRO A 740 4.35 8.45 -8.40
N ARG A 741 3.41 8.32 -9.35
CA ARG A 741 2.56 9.43 -9.80
C ARG A 741 1.63 9.95 -8.70
N THR A 742 1.01 9.07 -7.91
CA THR A 742 0.15 9.47 -6.77
C THR A 742 0.96 10.14 -5.66
N VAL A 743 2.13 9.61 -5.30
CA VAL A 743 3.08 10.24 -4.36
C VAL A 743 3.46 11.63 -4.86
N ALA A 744 3.80 11.76 -6.14
CA ALA A 744 4.12 13.06 -6.73
C ALA A 744 2.91 14.01 -6.72
N MET A 745 1.69 13.55 -7.04
CA MET A 745 0.46 14.36 -6.94
C MET A 745 0.16 14.79 -5.50
N THR A 746 0.51 13.99 -4.49
CA THR A 746 0.44 14.37 -3.06
C THR A 746 1.44 15.46 -2.72
N VAL A 747 2.72 15.32 -3.14
CA VAL A 747 3.76 16.33 -2.91
C VAL A 747 3.45 17.64 -3.65
N PHE A 748 2.97 17.56 -4.89
CA PHE A 748 2.42 18.69 -5.64
C PHE A 748 1.05 19.15 -5.12
N GLY A 749 0.45 18.42 -4.18
CA GLY A 749 -0.75 18.84 -3.46
C GLY A 749 -2.00 19.00 -4.32
N ASP A 750 -2.13 18.14 -5.32
CA ASP A 750 -3.26 18.06 -6.26
C ASP A 750 -4.40 17.14 -5.77
N LEU A 751 -4.11 16.31 -4.77
CA LEU A 751 -5.05 15.47 -4.04
C LEU A 751 -4.92 15.75 -2.54
N GLU A 752 -6.03 15.75 -1.82
CA GLU A 752 -5.99 15.72 -0.36
C GLU A 752 -5.81 14.29 0.13
N THR A 753 -4.98 14.09 1.16
CA THR A 753 -4.61 12.75 1.64
C THR A 753 -4.99 12.54 3.09
N SER A 754 -5.76 11.50 3.36
CA SER A 754 -5.99 10.97 4.71
C SER A 754 -5.27 9.63 4.82
N VAL A 755 -4.37 9.51 5.81
CA VAL A 755 -3.52 8.33 6.01
C VAL A 755 -3.97 7.57 7.26
N LEU A 756 -4.20 6.27 7.10
CA LEU A 756 -4.30 5.30 8.19
C LEU A 756 -2.90 4.68 8.37
N ASP A 757 -2.15 5.20 9.34
CA ASP A 757 -0.73 4.92 9.62
C ASP A 757 -0.49 3.62 10.42
N GLN A 758 -1.55 2.86 10.69
CA GLN A 758 -1.51 1.68 11.56
C GLN A 758 -1.49 0.38 10.74
N LEU A 759 -0.40 -0.38 10.91
CA LEU A 759 -0.20 -1.69 10.29
C LEU A 759 -1.36 -2.66 10.60
N PRO A 760 -1.75 -3.53 9.65
CA PRO A 760 -2.76 -4.55 9.85
C PRO A 760 -2.35 -5.58 10.86
N ALA A 761 -3.35 -6.02 11.59
CA ALA A 761 -3.27 -7.23 12.36
C ALA A 761 -3.49 -8.42 11.40
N GLY A 762 -2.43 -9.15 11.03
CA GLY A 762 -2.56 -10.49 10.42
C GLY A 762 -1.41 -10.93 9.54
N ARG A 763 -0.42 -10.07 9.32
CA ARG A 763 0.63 -10.26 8.33
C ARG A 763 1.90 -10.78 8.98
N SER A 764 2.16 -12.07 8.83
CA SER A 764 3.47 -12.64 9.17
C SER A 764 4.56 -11.92 8.34
N PRO A 765 5.66 -11.44 8.95
CA PRO A 765 6.61 -10.57 8.25
C PRO A 765 7.22 -11.29 7.04
N ILE A 766 7.14 -10.65 5.87
CA ILE A 766 7.55 -11.25 4.60
C ILE A 766 9.04 -11.01 4.40
N ALA A 767 9.86 -12.01 4.76
CA ALA A 767 11.28 -11.99 4.51
C ALA A 767 11.52 -11.92 2.99
N SER A 768 12.10 -10.81 2.53
CA SER A 768 12.32 -10.55 1.11
C SER A 768 13.81 -10.63 0.79
N HIS A 769 14.18 -11.44 -0.22
CA HIS A 769 15.57 -11.67 -0.59
C HIS A 769 15.74 -11.66 -2.11
N VAL A 770 16.77 -10.97 -2.60
CA VAL A 770 17.08 -10.90 -4.04
C VAL A 770 18.13 -11.94 -4.40
N VAL A 771 17.76 -12.89 -5.27
CA VAL A 771 18.53 -14.07 -5.68
C VAL A 771 19.30 -13.76 -6.97
N PRO A 772 20.63 -13.60 -6.94
CA PRO A 772 21.43 -13.30 -8.12
C PRO A 772 21.77 -14.60 -8.87
N ALA A 773 20.88 -15.03 -9.76
CA ALA A 773 20.97 -16.30 -10.48
C ALA A 773 22.22 -16.41 -11.37
N ARG A 774 22.65 -15.29 -11.98
CA ARG A 774 23.82 -15.21 -12.84
C ARG A 774 25.14 -15.36 -12.07
N ASP A 775 25.30 -14.57 -11.01
CA ASP A 775 26.57 -14.47 -10.26
C ASP A 775 26.72 -15.60 -9.22
N LYS A 776 25.59 -16.11 -8.69
CA LYS A 776 25.55 -17.19 -7.68
C LYS A 776 24.49 -18.23 -8.06
N PRO A 777 24.69 -19.07 -9.10
CA PRO A 777 23.71 -20.07 -9.56
C PRO A 777 23.23 -21.05 -8.46
N HIS A 778 24.06 -21.30 -7.45
CA HIS A 778 23.70 -22.13 -6.29
C HIS A 778 22.61 -21.51 -5.40
N PHE A 779 22.40 -20.18 -5.42
CA PHE A 779 21.27 -19.53 -4.74
C PHE A 779 19.95 -19.82 -5.47
N LEU A 780 19.96 -20.00 -6.80
CA LEU A 780 18.78 -20.42 -7.55
C LEU A 780 18.45 -21.90 -7.29
N ALA A 781 19.46 -22.78 -7.18
CA ALA A 781 19.25 -24.15 -6.73
C ALA A 781 18.62 -24.18 -5.31
N ARG A 782 19.20 -23.41 -4.38
CA ARG A 782 18.68 -23.25 -3.01
C ARG A 782 17.26 -22.69 -2.95
N THR A 783 16.88 -21.84 -3.90
CA THR A 783 15.50 -21.31 -4.03
C THR A 783 14.50 -22.46 -4.27
N TRP A 784 14.80 -23.38 -5.18
CA TRP A 784 13.90 -24.51 -5.45
C TRP A 784 13.90 -25.57 -4.34
N GLU A 785 15.04 -25.80 -3.68
CA GLU A 785 15.08 -26.60 -2.45
C GLU A 785 14.18 -25.99 -1.37
N ARG A 786 14.19 -24.66 -1.21
CA ARG A 786 13.37 -23.97 -0.21
C ARG A 786 11.87 -24.01 -0.53
N VAL A 787 11.51 -23.90 -1.81
CA VAL A 787 10.13 -24.13 -2.29
C VAL A 787 9.68 -25.55 -1.93
N ARG A 788 10.53 -26.55 -2.18
CA ARG A 788 10.24 -27.95 -1.83
C ARG A 788 10.07 -28.16 -0.32
N GLU A 789 10.95 -27.60 0.51
CA GLU A 789 10.84 -27.68 1.98
C GLU A 789 9.50 -27.14 2.49
N GLU A 790 9.07 -25.99 1.98
CA GLU A 790 7.81 -25.36 2.37
C GLU A 790 6.59 -26.16 1.88
N THR A 791 6.65 -26.69 0.65
CA THR A 791 5.61 -27.59 0.14
C THR A 791 5.53 -28.91 0.91
N GLU A 792 6.67 -29.51 1.27
CA GLU A 792 6.72 -30.73 2.08
C GLU A 792 6.27 -30.48 3.54
N ALA A 793 6.35 -29.24 4.02
CA ALA A 793 5.73 -28.79 5.27
C ALA A 793 4.20 -28.55 5.16
N GLY A 794 3.60 -28.72 3.97
CA GLY A 794 2.18 -28.54 3.71
C GLY A 794 1.77 -27.14 3.26
N HIS A 795 2.73 -26.24 3.02
CA HIS A 795 2.47 -24.90 2.49
C HIS A 795 2.45 -24.86 0.96
N GLN A 796 2.07 -23.71 0.41
CA GLN A 796 1.89 -23.54 -1.03
C GLN A 796 2.77 -22.40 -1.56
N THR A 797 3.15 -22.52 -2.83
CA THR A 797 4.08 -21.58 -3.48
C THR A 797 3.47 -20.94 -4.72
N TYR A 798 3.64 -19.63 -4.85
CA TYR A 798 3.48 -18.92 -6.11
C TYR A 798 4.82 -18.78 -6.83
N VAL A 799 4.84 -19.04 -8.15
CA VAL A 799 5.97 -18.74 -9.04
C VAL A 799 5.48 -17.81 -10.13
N VAL A 800 6.04 -16.59 -10.23
CA VAL A 800 5.60 -15.57 -11.19
C VAL A 800 6.63 -15.44 -12.31
N CYS A 801 6.17 -15.55 -13.55
CA CYS A 801 6.95 -15.41 -14.78
C CYS A 801 6.45 -14.20 -15.60
N PRO A 802 7.34 -13.48 -16.31
CA PRO A 802 6.96 -12.31 -17.10
C PRO A 802 6.22 -12.62 -18.42
N ARG A 803 6.30 -13.85 -18.96
CA ARG A 803 5.66 -14.25 -20.24
C ARG A 803 4.78 -15.49 -20.12
N ILE A 804 3.86 -15.69 -21.08
CA ILE A 804 2.93 -16.82 -21.11
C ILE A 804 3.56 -18.07 -21.75
N GLY A 805 4.06 -17.99 -22.99
CA GLY A 805 4.77 -19.09 -23.66
C GLY A 805 4.50 -19.23 -25.15
N ASP A 806 3.29 -18.91 -25.61
CA ASP A 806 2.93 -19.16 -27.02
C ASP A 806 3.41 -18.02 -27.94
N GLU A 807 4.59 -18.22 -28.53
CA GLU A 807 5.08 -17.65 -29.79
C GLU A 807 5.72 -18.78 -30.64
N GLU A 808 4.93 -19.80 -31.02
CA GLU A 808 5.23 -20.61 -32.22
C GLU A 808 4.42 -20.09 -33.41
N GLU A 809 5.07 -20.07 -34.58
CA GLU A 809 4.56 -19.49 -35.82
C GLU A 809 3.28 -20.19 -36.30
N GLN A 810 2.22 -19.44 -36.58
CA GLN A 810 1.08 -19.96 -37.36
C GLN A 810 1.41 -20.04 -38.86
N GLU A 811 2.43 -20.82 -39.23
CA GLU A 811 2.60 -21.26 -40.62
C GLU A 811 1.68 -22.46 -40.94
N GLY A 812 0.49 -22.13 -41.42
CA GLY A 812 -0.15 -22.85 -42.53
C GLY A 812 -0.35 -24.36 -42.41
N ALA A 813 -1.38 -24.79 -41.68
CA ALA A 813 -1.92 -26.13 -41.84
C ALA A 813 -2.50 -26.36 -43.26
N GLY A 814 -1.75 -27.05 -44.12
CA GLY A 814 -2.34 -27.85 -45.21
C GLY A 814 -1.74 -27.73 -46.61
N LYS A 815 -0.80 -28.63 -46.94
CA LYS A 815 -0.84 -29.48 -48.16
C LYS A 815 0.19 -30.62 -48.09
N PRO A 816 -0.08 -31.79 -48.70
CA PRO A 816 0.73 -32.99 -48.50
C PRO A 816 2.03 -32.99 -49.32
N ALA A 817 3.03 -33.72 -48.81
CA ALA A 817 4.33 -33.88 -49.44
C ALA A 817 4.25 -34.58 -50.81
N GLY A 818 5.00 -34.04 -51.78
CA GLY A 818 5.18 -34.67 -53.09
C GLY A 818 6.44 -34.20 -53.82
N SER A 819 7.34 -35.14 -54.13
CA SER A 819 8.38 -35.04 -55.17
C SER A 819 9.49 -33.97 -55.05
N SER A 820 10.61 -34.39 -54.44
CA SER A 820 12.01 -34.21 -54.92
C SER A 820 12.38 -33.11 -55.94
N GLY A 821 13.39 -32.27 -55.64
CA GLY A 821 14.13 -31.56 -56.71
C GLY A 821 15.13 -30.43 -56.36
N ARG A 822 16.42 -30.76 -56.24
CA ARG A 822 17.62 -29.99 -56.71
C ARG A 822 17.60 -28.42 -56.77
N ARG A 823 18.44 -27.81 -55.90
CA ARG A 823 19.68 -27.03 -56.21
C ARG A 823 19.64 -25.82 -57.20
N LYS A 824 20.30 -24.72 -56.78
CA LYS A 824 20.78 -23.48 -57.50
C LYS A 824 19.85 -22.26 -57.37
N THR A 825 20.21 -21.14 -56.69
CA THR A 825 21.27 -20.10 -56.84
C THR A 825 21.00 -18.98 -57.86
N ALA A 826 20.92 -17.75 -57.33
CA ALA A 826 21.37 -16.44 -57.86
C ALA A 826 20.46 -15.59 -58.81
N GLY A 827 20.48 -14.26 -58.58
CA GLY A 827 19.97 -13.19 -59.47
C GLY A 827 18.75 -12.43 -58.89
N ARG A 828 18.82 -11.28 -58.20
CA ARG A 828 19.23 -9.88 -58.51
C ARG A 828 18.15 -8.98 -59.16
N ASP A 829 18.02 -7.78 -58.57
CA ASP A 829 17.51 -6.49 -59.11
C ASP A 829 15.99 -6.15 -59.19
N ARG A 830 15.52 -5.45 -58.14
CA ARG A 830 14.90 -4.09 -58.09
C ARG A 830 13.52 -3.77 -58.69
N ALA A 831 12.76 -3.01 -57.86
CA ALA A 831 11.70 -2.02 -58.18
C ALA A 831 10.35 -2.57 -58.67
N ALA A 832 9.17 -2.05 -58.27
CA ALA A 832 8.82 -0.97 -57.31
C ALA A 832 7.35 -1.13 -56.82
N GLU A 833 6.91 -0.13 -56.04
CA GLU A 833 5.53 0.30 -55.72
C GLU A 833 5.03 0.11 -54.28
N GLU A 834 4.39 1.18 -53.82
CA GLU A 834 4.01 1.50 -52.44
C GLU A 834 2.57 1.07 -52.15
N ALA A 835 2.32 0.43 -51.00
CA ALA A 835 1.10 0.61 -50.23
C ALA A 835 1.22 -0.08 -48.85
N ALA A 836 0.64 0.56 -47.83
CA ALA A 836 0.33 0.00 -46.51
C ALA A 836 1.52 -0.43 -45.60
N GLN A 837 2.07 0.55 -44.87
CA GLN A 837 2.58 0.34 -43.51
C GLN A 837 1.93 1.38 -42.59
N GLY A 838 1.10 0.92 -41.67
CA GLY A 838 0.71 1.67 -40.48
C GLY A 838 1.60 1.19 -39.34
N GLU A 839 2.49 2.04 -38.86
CA GLU A 839 3.47 1.69 -37.84
C GLU A 839 2.82 1.76 -36.46
N GLY A 840 2.71 0.61 -35.79
CA GLY A 840 2.56 0.59 -34.34
C GLY A 840 3.95 0.69 -33.73
N GLU A 841 4.25 1.80 -33.05
CA GLU A 841 5.54 2.04 -32.40
C GLU A 841 5.73 1.11 -31.18
N GLY A 842 6.19 -0.11 -31.45
CA GLY A 842 6.90 -0.88 -30.45
C GLY A 842 8.23 -0.20 -30.15
N ALA A 843 8.55 -0.02 -28.87
CA ALA A 843 9.83 0.55 -28.45
C ALA A 843 10.99 -0.21 -29.11
N ALA A 844 11.86 0.53 -29.80
CA ALA A 844 13.06 -0.03 -30.40
C ALA A 844 14.09 -0.33 -29.31
N ASP A 845 13.90 -1.46 -28.62
CA ASP A 845 14.96 -2.13 -27.87
C ASP A 845 16.14 -2.36 -28.82
N GLY A 846 17.23 -1.62 -28.61
CA GLY A 846 18.48 -1.89 -29.31
C GLY A 846 18.95 -3.29 -28.93
N GLU A 847 19.00 -4.19 -29.91
CA GLU A 847 19.15 -5.64 -29.74
C GLU A 847 20.26 -6.01 -28.75
N ASP A 848 19.84 -6.35 -27.52
CA ASP A 848 20.71 -6.88 -26.48
C ASP A 848 20.98 -8.37 -26.79
N GLU A 849 21.84 -8.63 -27.78
CA GLU A 849 22.31 -9.98 -28.18
C GLU A 849 22.93 -10.79 -27.02
N SER A 850 23.06 -10.20 -25.81
CA SER A 850 23.58 -10.86 -24.61
C SER A 850 22.51 -11.38 -23.64
N ARG A 851 21.24 -11.00 -23.81
CA ARG A 851 20.17 -11.28 -22.83
C ARG A 851 19.25 -12.41 -23.28
N ARG A 852 19.12 -13.43 -22.44
CA ARG A 852 18.18 -14.54 -22.66
C ARG A 852 16.74 -14.04 -22.83
N PRO A 853 15.90 -14.70 -23.64
CA PRO A 853 14.47 -14.39 -23.69
C PRO A 853 13.84 -14.56 -22.29
N PRO A 854 12.87 -13.71 -21.92
CA PRO A 854 12.21 -13.77 -20.61
C PRO A 854 11.46 -15.10 -20.42
N LEU A 855 11.56 -15.66 -19.20
CA LEU A 855 10.98 -16.96 -18.90
C LEU A 855 9.46 -16.99 -19.08
N SER A 856 8.96 -18.06 -19.70
CA SER A 856 7.53 -18.28 -19.93
C SER A 856 6.91 -19.19 -18.88
N VAL A 857 5.61 -19.01 -18.58
CA VAL A 857 4.87 -19.87 -17.65
C VAL A 857 4.89 -21.33 -18.13
N LEU A 858 4.62 -21.59 -19.41
CA LEU A 858 4.52 -22.96 -19.92
C LEU A 858 5.87 -23.70 -19.87
N ASP A 859 6.96 -23.03 -20.29
CA ASP A 859 8.32 -23.61 -20.21
C ASP A 859 8.76 -23.81 -18.76
N THR A 860 8.44 -22.86 -17.88
CA THR A 860 8.76 -22.94 -16.44
C THR A 860 8.00 -24.08 -15.77
N VAL A 861 6.72 -24.30 -16.10
CA VAL A 861 5.94 -25.44 -15.60
C VAL A 861 6.56 -26.77 -16.05
N ALA A 862 6.93 -26.91 -17.32
CA ALA A 862 7.59 -28.11 -17.83
C ALA A 862 8.94 -28.35 -17.11
N GLN A 863 9.78 -27.32 -17.04
CA GLN A 863 11.10 -27.39 -16.39
C GLN A 863 11.00 -27.72 -14.89
N LEU A 864 10.02 -27.17 -14.16
CA LEU A 864 9.83 -27.44 -12.74
C LEU A 864 9.28 -28.85 -12.49
N ARG A 865 8.32 -29.32 -13.31
CA ARG A 865 7.74 -30.67 -13.23
C ARG A 865 8.76 -31.77 -13.53
N GLU A 866 9.64 -31.57 -14.52
CA GLU A 866 10.67 -32.56 -14.89
C GLU A 866 11.97 -32.43 -14.09
N GLY A 867 12.22 -31.24 -13.51
CA GLY A 867 13.46 -30.90 -12.80
C GLY A 867 13.28 -30.80 -11.28
N PRO A 868 13.56 -29.64 -10.66
CA PRO A 868 13.78 -29.54 -9.21
C PRO A 868 12.52 -29.78 -8.37
N LEU A 869 11.32 -29.58 -8.93
CA LEU A 869 10.03 -29.78 -8.25
C LEU A 869 9.32 -31.07 -8.69
N ALA A 870 10.05 -32.01 -9.30
CA ALA A 870 9.53 -33.33 -9.66
C ALA A 870 8.85 -34.01 -8.45
N GLY A 871 7.65 -34.54 -8.69
CA GLY A 871 6.78 -35.15 -7.67
C GLY A 871 5.76 -34.21 -7.03
N LEU A 872 5.83 -32.89 -7.24
CA LEU A 872 4.86 -31.92 -6.72
C LEU A 872 3.74 -31.59 -7.74
N ARG A 873 2.58 -31.17 -7.23
CA ARG A 873 1.40 -30.79 -8.02
C ARG A 873 1.53 -29.35 -8.50
N VAL A 874 2.35 -29.14 -9.53
CA VAL A 874 2.58 -27.85 -10.19
C VAL A 874 1.51 -27.60 -11.25
N GLU A 875 0.81 -26.46 -11.24
CA GLU A 875 -0.17 -26.06 -12.28
C GLU A 875 0.11 -24.66 -12.86
N ALA A 876 -0.48 -24.35 -14.01
CA ALA A 876 -0.32 -23.07 -14.73
C ALA A 876 -1.53 -22.14 -14.57
N LEU A 877 -1.29 -20.83 -14.43
CA LEU A 877 -2.34 -19.78 -14.49
C LEU A 877 -1.91 -18.60 -15.38
N HIS A 878 -2.63 -18.32 -16.45
CA HIS A 878 -2.29 -17.22 -17.35
C HIS A 878 -3.49 -16.50 -17.98
N GLY A 879 -3.25 -15.27 -18.43
CA GLY A 879 -4.32 -14.34 -18.86
C GLY A 879 -5.18 -14.86 -20.02
N ARG A 880 -4.62 -15.70 -20.89
CA ARG A 880 -5.29 -16.29 -22.06
C ARG A 880 -6.26 -17.45 -21.71
N MET A 881 -6.29 -17.94 -20.48
CA MET A 881 -7.21 -19.02 -20.07
C MET A 881 -8.67 -18.53 -19.98
N GLN A 882 -9.63 -19.41 -20.26
CA GLN A 882 -11.07 -19.20 -20.04
C GLN A 882 -11.35 -18.85 -18.56
N PRO A 883 -12.29 -17.94 -18.24
CA PRO A 883 -12.61 -17.56 -16.86
C PRO A 883 -12.92 -18.76 -15.95
N ASP A 884 -13.84 -19.63 -16.35
CA ASP A 884 -14.26 -20.81 -15.57
C ASP A 884 -13.08 -21.75 -15.23
N VAL A 885 -12.06 -21.82 -16.11
CA VAL A 885 -10.85 -22.63 -15.90
C VAL A 885 -9.88 -21.95 -14.95
N LYS A 886 -9.79 -20.61 -14.97
CA LYS A 886 -9.00 -19.86 -13.97
C LYS A 886 -9.62 -20.03 -12.58
N ASP A 887 -10.94 -19.92 -12.49
CA ASP A 887 -11.66 -20.04 -11.23
C ASP A 887 -11.54 -21.46 -10.65
N ASP A 888 -11.62 -22.51 -11.47
CA ASP A 888 -11.36 -23.89 -11.01
C ASP A 888 -9.91 -24.09 -10.54
N VAL A 889 -8.91 -23.60 -11.29
CA VAL A 889 -7.50 -23.69 -10.87
C VAL A 889 -7.24 -22.93 -9.57
N MET A 890 -7.82 -21.73 -9.42
CA MET A 890 -7.69 -20.94 -8.18
C MET A 890 -8.43 -21.57 -7.00
N ARG A 891 -9.59 -22.20 -7.24
CA ARG A 891 -10.33 -22.97 -6.22
C ARG A 891 -9.51 -24.17 -5.76
N ARG A 892 -9.02 -24.99 -6.69
CA ARG A 892 -8.14 -26.14 -6.42
C ARG A 892 -6.85 -25.74 -5.71
N PHE A 893 -6.29 -24.57 -6.03
CA PHE A 893 -5.17 -24.01 -5.30
C PHE A 893 -5.59 -23.57 -3.88
N ALA A 894 -6.68 -22.84 -3.68
CA ALA A 894 -7.15 -22.46 -2.34
C ALA A 894 -7.51 -23.66 -1.44
N GLU A 895 -7.98 -24.78 -2.02
CA GLU A 895 -8.29 -26.03 -1.34
C GLU A 895 -7.06 -26.92 -1.03
N GLY A 896 -5.86 -26.55 -1.47
CA GLY A 896 -4.65 -27.35 -1.28
C GLY A 896 -4.53 -28.56 -2.22
N GLU A 897 -5.29 -28.61 -3.32
CA GLU A 897 -5.13 -29.62 -4.37
C GLU A 897 -3.92 -29.37 -5.28
N VAL A 898 -3.38 -28.14 -5.28
CA VAL A 898 -2.24 -27.69 -6.10
C VAL A 898 -1.17 -27.14 -5.16
N ASP A 899 0.06 -27.64 -5.30
CA ASP A 899 1.19 -27.30 -4.42
C ASP A 899 1.87 -25.99 -4.85
N VAL A 900 2.06 -25.85 -6.17
CA VAL A 900 2.84 -24.76 -6.77
C VAL A 900 2.06 -24.19 -7.95
N LEU A 901 1.69 -22.92 -7.87
CA LEU A 901 1.01 -22.21 -8.95
C LEU A 901 2.01 -21.36 -9.72
N VAL A 902 2.31 -21.75 -10.96
CA VAL A 902 3.16 -20.96 -11.87
C VAL A 902 2.26 -20.07 -12.71
N ALA A 903 2.48 -18.77 -12.67
CA ALA A 903 1.59 -17.82 -13.32
C ALA A 903 2.30 -16.59 -13.90
N THR A 904 1.52 -15.81 -14.63
CA THR A 904 1.87 -14.43 -14.99
C THR A 904 1.41 -13.47 -13.88
N THR A 905 1.52 -12.15 -14.10
CA THR A 905 0.96 -11.08 -13.24
C THR A 905 -0.54 -11.23 -12.92
N VAL A 906 -1.26 -12.18 -13.53
CA VAL A 906 -2.68 -12.48 -13.27
C VAL A 906 -2.98 -12.90 -11.82
N ILE A 907 -1.99 -13.31 -11.02
CA ILE A 907 -2.17 -13.50 -9.55
C ILE A 907 -2.51 -12.17 -8.83
N GLU A 908 -2.36 -11.02 -9.49
CA GLU A 908 -2.85 -9.72 -8.98
C GLU A 908 -4.38 -9.72 -8.72
N VAL A 909 -5.15 -10.71 -9.19
CA VAL A 909 -6.61 -10.83 -8.98
C VAL A 909 -6.97 -11.52 -7.66
N GLY A 910 -7.34 -10.71 -6.66
CA GLY A 910 -8.46 -10.97 -5.72
C GLY A 910 -8.34 -12.07 -4.65
N VAL A 911 -7.90 -13.28 -4.99
CA VAL A 911 -8.00 -14.45 -4.10
C VAL A 911 -6.95 -14.41 -2.99
N ASP A 912 -7.39 -14.68 -1.76
CA ASP A 912 -6.55 -14.85 -0.59
C ASP A 912 -6.32 -16.36 -0.35
N VAL A 913 -5.06 -16.75 -0.13
CA VAL A 913 -4.68 -18.15 0.14
C VAL A 913 -3.77 -18.15 1.35
N PRO A 914 -4.32 -18.29 2.58
CA PRO A 914 -3.55 -18.13 3.82
C PRO A 914 -2.36 -19.10 3.95
N ASN A 915 -2.44 -20.26 3.29
CA ASN A 915 -1.40 -21.29 3.27
C ASN A 915 -0.30 -21.05 2.20
N ALA A 916 -0.39 -19.97 1.42
CA ALA A 916 0.67 -19.58 0.48
C ALA A 916 1.78 -18.81 1.21
N THR A 917 2.89 -19.48 1.48
CA THR A 917 4.03 -18.91 2.25
C THR A 917 5.14 -18.38 1.35
N VAL A 918 5.37 -18.99 0.18
CA VAL A 918 6.48 -18.63 -0.71
C VAL A 918 5.99 -17.94 -1.98
N MET A 919 6.62 -16.80 -2.29
CA MET A 919 6.49 -16.08 -3.56
C MET A 919 7.85 -16.06 -4.26
N VAL A 920 7.97 -16.69 -5.42
CA VAL A 920 9.17 -16.65 -6.26
C VAL A 920 8.86 -15.82 -7.51
N ILE A 921 9.60 -14.74 -7.73
CA ILE A 921 9.42 -13.87 -8.92
C ILE A 921 10.64 -14.05 -9.82
N MET A 922 10.40 -14.65 -11.00
CA MET A 922 11.42 -14.92 -12.02
C MET A 922 11.66 -13.69 -12.89
N ASP A 923 12.91 -13.40 -13.23
CA ASP A 923 13.31 -12.18 -13.96
C ASP A 923 12.76 -10.89 -13.30
N ALA A 924 12.86 -10.80 -11.96
CA ALA A 924 12.29 -9.72 -11.15
C ALA A 924 12.74 -8.30 -11.57
N ASP A 925 13.90 -8.17 -12.23
CA ASP A 925 14.38 -6.92 -12.83
C ASP A 925 13.49 -6.39 -13.97
N ARG A 926 12.59 -7.20 -14.52
CA ARG A 926 11.59 -6.82 -15.54
C ARG A 926 10.27 -6.31 -14.95
N PHE A 927 10.03 -6.44 -13.64
CA PHE A 927 8.79 -6.00 -12.97
C PHE A 927 8.95 -4.62 -12.32
N GLY A 928 7.88 -3.81 -12.33
CA GLY A 928 7.84 -2.53 -11.61
C GLY A 928 7.73 -2.72 -10.10
N VAL A 929 8.21 -1.75 -9.31
CA VAL A 929 8.20 -1.83 -7.82
C VAL A 929 6.80 -2.06 -7.25
N SER A 930 5.79 -1.35 -7.74
CA SER A 930 4.40 -1.54 -7.29
C SER A 930 3.86 -2.96 -7.58
N GLN A 931 4.25 -3.57 -8.72
CA GLN A 931 3.89 -4.96 -9.03
C GLN A 931 4.60 -5.94 -8.10
N LEU A 932 5.90 -5.73 -7.87
CA LEU A 932 6.67 -6.53 -6.91
C LEU A 932 6.08 -6.45 -5.50
N HIS A 933 5.60 -5.28 -5.07
CA HIS A 933 4.90 -5.12 -3.79
C HIS A 933 3.58 -5.87 -3.75
N GLN A 934 2.73 -5.73 -4.78
CA GLN A 934 1.43 -6.40 -4.85
C GLN A 934 1.58 -7.92 -4.90
N LEU A 935 2.53 -8.44 -5.68
CA LEU A 935 2.87 -9.87 -5.72
C LEU A 935 3.43 -10.35 -4.37
N ARG A 936 4.36 -9.61 -3.76
CA ARG A 936 4.82 -9.89 -2.38
C ARG A 936 3.65 -9.93 -1.40
N GLY A 937 2.68 -9.03 -1.53
CA GLY A 937 1.46 -8.96 -0.73
C GLY A 937 0.46 -10.10 -0.94
N ARG A 938 0.74 -11.09 -1.80
CA ARG A 938 -0.07 -12.30 -1.99
C ARG A 938 0.34 -13.49 -1.10
N VAL A 939 1.45 -13.38 -0.37
CA VAL A 939 1.94 -14.41 0.58
C VAL A 939 2.09 -13.84 1.99
N GLY A 940 2.26 -14.72 2.99
CA GLY A 940 2.40 -14.31 4.39
C GLY A 940 1.09 -13.79 5.01
N ARG A 941 -0.05 -14.28 4.49
CA ARG A 941 -1.41 -13.94 4.95
C ARG A 941 -1.98 -14.93 6.00
N GLY A 942 -1.20 -15.95 6.38
CA GLY A 942 -1.48 -16.91 7.45
C GLY A 942 -0.38 -16.95 8.52
N SER A 943 -0.37 -18.02 9.32
CA SER A 943 0.54 -18.22 10.47
C SER A 943 2.01 -18.42 10.11
N ALA A 944 2.29 -18.94 8.92
CA ALA A 944 3.64 -19.20 8.49
C ALA A 944 4.28 -17.93 7.89
N ALA A 945 5.57 -17.74 8.19
CA ALA A 945 6.33 -16.57 7.74
C ALA A 945 6.38 -16.52 6.22
N GLY A 946 6.01 -15.37 5.65
CA GLY A 946 6.11 -15.16 4.21
C GLY A 946 7.56 -15.10 3.75
N LEU A 947 7.86 -15.70 2.60
CA LEU A 947 9.17 -15.66 1.96
C LEU A 947 9.01 -15.17 0.51
N CYS A 948 9.61 -14.02 0.19
CA CYS A 948 9.59 -13.45 -1.15
C CYS A 948 10.99 -13.50 -1.78
N LEU A 949 11.15 -14.28 -2.85
CA LEU A 949 12.42 -14.51 -3.53
C LEU A 949 12.42 -13.84 -4.90
N LEU A 950 13.19 -12.76 -5.02
CA LEU A 950 13.29 -11.93 -6.23
C LEU A 950 14.46 -12.42 -7.09
N VAL A 951 14.20 -13.29 -8.06
CA VAL A 951 15.23 -13.91 -8.90
C VAL A 951 15.62 -12.99 -10.05
N THR A 952 16.90 -12.67 -10.18
CA THR A 952 17.42 -11.77 -11.22
C THR A 952 18.77 -12.22 -11.78
N GLU A 953 19.05 -11.85 -13.03
CA GLU A 953 20.37 -11.96 -13.67
C GLU A 953 21.08 -10.59 -13.81
N ALA A 954 20.51 -9.53 -13.22
CA ALA A 954 21.08 -8.19 -13.23
C ALA A 954 22.41 -8.14 -12.44
N PRO A 955 23.46 -7.46 -12.96
CA PRO A 955 24.75 -7.33 -12.27
C PRO A 955 24.64 -6.66 -10.90
N GLU A 956 25.46 -7.08 -9.93
CA GLU A 956 25.45 -6.59 -8.55
C GLU A 956 25.57 -5.05 -8.41
N ALA A 957 26.30 -4.39 -9.32
CA ALA A 957 26.47 -2.93 -9.35
C ALA A 957 25.47 -2.18 -10.27
N GLY A 958 24.45 -2.85 -10.80
CA GLY A 958 23.49 -2.28 -11.74
C GLY A 958 22.29 -1.58 -11.07
N PRO A 959 21.65 -0.58 -11.72
CA PRO A 959 20.51 0.14 -11.15
C PRO A 959 19.31 -0.78 -10.88
N ALA A 960 19.08 -1.79 -11.73
CA ALA A 960 18.04 -2.79 -11.52
C ALA A 960 18.27 -3.64 -10.25
N ARG A 961 19.54 -3.85 -9.85
CA ARG A 961 19.86 -4.57 -8.60
C ARG A 961 19.55 -3.69 -7.39
N ALA A 962 19.99 -2.43 -7.39
CA ALA A 962 19.69 -1.46 -6.34
C ALA A 962 18.17 -1.29 -6.12
N ARG A 963 17.37 -1.31 -7.20
CA ARG A 963 15.89 -1.33 -7.13
C ARG A 963 15.37 -2.54 -6.35
N LEU A 964 15.83 -3.74 -6.71
CA LEU A 964 15.38 -4.98 -6.08
C LEU A 964 15.82 -5.09 -4.61
N ASP A 965 17.03 -4.63 -4.29
CA ASP A 965 17.51 -4.60 -2.90
C ASP A 965 16.70 -3.62 -2.04
N ALA A 966 16.28 -2.47 -2.58
CA ALA A 966 15.35 -1.57 -1.89
C ALA A 966 13.95 -2.19 -1.70
N VAL A 967 13.43 -2.88 -2.73
CA VAL A 967 12.18 -3.69 -2.62
C VAL A 967 12.29 -4.76 -1.54
N ALA A 968 13.46 -5.36 -1.37
CA ALA A 968 13.70 -6.35 -0.33
C ALA A 968 13.87 -5.74 1.09
N ALA A 969 14.35 -4.50 1.19
CA ALA A 969 14.72 -3.87 2.46
C ALA A 969 13.54 -3.32 3.27
N THR A 970 12.43 -2.92 2.65
CA THR A 970 11.28 -2.33 3.35
C THR A 970 9.95 -3.01 3.00
N LEU A 971 9.06 -3.12 4.00
CA LEU A 971 7.69 -3.61 3.83
C LEU A 971 6.70 -2.49 3.46
N ASP A 972 7.05 -1.24 3.74
CA ASP A 972 6.22 -0.04 3.58
C ASP A 972 6.03 0.32 2.09
N GLY A 973 4.76 0.44 1.68
CA GLY A 973 4.39 0.84 0.32
C GLY A 973 4.72 2.30 -0.03
N PHE A 974 4.81 3.19 0.96
CA PHE A 974 5.13 4.61 0.75
C PHE A 974 6.62 4.79 0.45
N GLU A 975 7.50 4.25 1.31
CA GLU A 975 8.95 4.25 1.09
C GLU A 975 9.33 3.62 -0.25
N LEU A 976 8.67 2.53 -0.64
CA LEU A 976 8.93 1.87 -1.93
C LEU A 976 8.55 2.73 -3.14
N SER A 977 7.47 3.49 -3.03
CA SER A 977 7.05 4.38 -4.10
C SER A 977 7.82 5.70 -4.13
N ARG A 978 8.38 6.16 -3.00
CA ARG A 978 9.44 7.19 -2.98
C ARG A 978 10.66 6.68 -3.75
N VAL A 979 11.15 5.49 -3.42
CA VAL A 979 12.32 4.90 -4.11
C VAL A 979 12.06 4.62 -5.60
N ASP A 980 10.87 4.17 -5.98
CA ASP A 980 10.52 3.97 -7.40
C ASP A 980 10.40 5.31 -8.15
N LEU A 981 10.00 6.40 -7.47
CA LEU A 981 10.01 7.77 -8.02
C LEU A 981 11.44 8.33 -8.15
N GLU A 982 12.31 8.12 -7.17
CA GLU A 982 13.74 8.51 -7.23
C GLU A 982 14.49 7.79 -8.36
N GLN A 983 14.19 6.51 -8.58
CA GLN A 983 14.91 5.68 -9.56
C GLN A 983 14.36 5.80 -10.98
N ARG A 984 13.05 6.03 -11.14
CA ARG A 984 12.45 6.38 -12.43
C ARG A 984 12.47 7.90 -12.61
N ARG A 985 13.60 8.43 -13.13
CA ARG A 985 13.73 9.83 -13.57
C ARG A 985 12.43 10.31 -14.21
N GLU A 986 11.93 11.46 -13.74
CA GLU A 986 10.51 11.81 -13.76
C GLU A 986 9.85 11.64 -15.14
N GLY A 987 9.28 10.47 -15.42
CA GLY A 987 8.31 10.34 -16.50
C GLY A 987 7.11 11.27 -16.25
N ASP A 988 6.35 11.60 -17.29
CA ASP A 988 5.27 12.57 -17.18
C ASP A 988 4.35 12.34 -15.96
N VAL A 989 4.46 13.27 -15.01
CA VAL A 989 3.82 13.22 -13.70
C VAL A 989 2.36 13.70 -13.77
N LEU A 990 2.02 14.47 -14.80
CA LEU A 990 0.86 15.37 -14.80
C LEU A 990 -0.07 15.12 -15.99
N GLY A 991 0.49 14.83 -17.16
CA GLY A 991 -0.27 14.57 -18.38
C GLY A 991 -0.84 13.15 -18.44
N GLN A 992 -1.68 12.94 -19.46
CA GLN A 992 -2.50 11.73 -19.59
C GLN A 992 -1.74 10.56 -20.24
N ALA A 993 -0.52 10.75 -20.73
CA ALA A 993 0.23 9.72 -21.44
C ALA A 993 0.70 8.57 -20.53
N GLN A 994 0.59 7.34 -21.04
CA GLN A 994 1.38 6.21 -20.54
C GLN A 994 2.68 6.11 -21.35
N SER A 995 3.81 6.22 -20.64
CA SER A 995 5.16 5.78 -21.07
C SER A 995 5.59 6.06 -22.52
N GLY A 996 6.32 7.16 -22.76
CA GLY A 996 7.11 7.29 -23.99
C GLY A 996 7.68 8.68 -24.27
N VAL A 997 6.93 9.73 -23.92
CA VAL A 997 7.24 11.12 -24.29
C VAL A 997 7.72 11.91 -23.05
N ARG A 998 8.29 13.10 -23.30
CA ARG A 998 9.25 13.84 -22.47
C ARG A 998 8.86 14.03 -21.00
N THR A 999 9.88 14.10 -20.14
CA THR A 999 9.77 14.48 -18.73
C THR A 999 9.29 15.94 -18.65
N SER A 1000 8.16 16.19 -18.00
CA SER A 1000 7.60 17.55 -17.83
C SER A 1000 8.43 18.39 -16.83
N LEU A 1001 9.14 17.72 -15.93
CA LEU A 1001 10.17 18.32 -15.06
C LEU A 1001 11.56 18.15 -15.70
N ARG A 1002 12.44 19.15 -15.54
CA ARG A 1002 13.78 19.18 -16.17
C ARG A 1002 14.90 19.45 -15.15
N MET A 1003 14.60 20.16 -14.07
CA MET A 1003 15.52 20.47 -12.97
C MET A 1003 14.93 20.19 -11.57
N LEU A 1004 13.61 20.29 -11.41
CA LEU A 1004 12.90 20.05 -10.15
C LEU A 1004 12.78 18.55 -9.86
N ALA A 1005 13.35 18.10 -8.74
CA ALA A 1005 13.27 16.73 -8.26
C ALA A 1005 12.20 16.63 -7.18
N VAL A 1006 11.12 15.88 -7.46
CA VAL A 1006 9.89 15.87 -6.63
C VAL A 1006 10.16 15.62 -5.15
N ILE A 1007 11.08 14.71 -4.83
CA ILE A 1007 11.41 14.30 -3.47
C ILE A 1007 12.52 15.15 -2.84
N GLU A 1008 13.54 15.56 -3.60
CA GLU A 1008 14.64 16.39 -3.05
C GLU A 1008 14.20 17.84 -2.79
N ASP A 1009 13.18 18.32 -3.51
CA ASP A 1009 12.75 19.73 -3.53
C ASP A 1009 11.35 19.96 -2.92
N GLU A 1010 10.89 19.05 -2.05
CA GLU A 1010 9.58 19.14 -1.37
C GLU A 1010 9.33 20.52 -0.73
N GLU A 1011 10.32 21.09 -0.04
CA GLU A 1011 10.24 22.44 0.56
C GLU A 1011 10.03 23.56 -0.48
N ILE A 1012 10.64 23.43 -1.67
CA ILE A 1012 10.47 24.38 -2.79
C ILE A 1012 9.05 24.27 -3.33
N ILE A 1013 8.56 23.03 -3.50
CA ILE A 1013 7.21 22.74 -4.01
C ILE A 1013 6.14 23.30 -3.05
N GLU A 1014 6.27 23.09 -1.75
CA GLU A 1014 5.36 23.66 -0.74
C GLU A 1014 5.38 25.20 -0.71
N ALA A 1015 6.57 25.80 -0.85
CA ALA A 1015 6.73 27.24 -0.87
C ALA A 1015 6.12 27.84 -2.16
N ALA A 1016 6.37 27.21 -3.30
CA ALA A 1016 5.75 27.56 -4.58
C ALA A 1016 4.23 27.40 -4.56
N ARG A 1017 3.70 26.32 -3.94
CA ARG A 1017 2.26 26.07 -3.76
C ARG A 1017 1.58 27.19 -2.97
N ARG A 1018 2.18 27.63 -1.85
CA ARG A 1018 1.65 28.77 -1.07
C ARG A 1018 1.63 30.06 -1.87
N ALA A 1019 2.70 30.37 -2.60
CA ALA A 1019 2.76 31.56 -3.45
C ALA A 1019 1.76 31.50 -4.63
N ALA A 1020 1.65 30.35 -5.28
CA ALA A 1020 0.74 30.13 -6.41
C ALA A 1020 -0.73 30.23 -5.98
N THR A 1021 -1.12 29.62 -4.86
CA THR A 1021 -2.48 29.73 -4.31
C THR A 1021 -2.84 31.18 -3.99
N ALA A 1022 -1.92 31.98 -3.42
CA ALA A 1022 -2.17 33.40 -3.18
C ALA A 1022 -2.36 34.19 -4.49
N VAL A 1023 -1.51 33.97 -5.49
CA VAL A 1023 -1.61 34.61 -6.82
C VAL A 1023 -2.92 34.26 -7.51
N VAL A 1024 -3.33 33.00 -7.51
CA VAL A 1024 -4.56 32.53 -8.16
C VAL A 1024 -5.81 32.98 -7.40
N ALA A 1025 -5.76 33.10 -6.07
CA ALA A 1025 -6.88 33.63 -5.29
C ALA A 1025 -7.13 35.13 -5.56
N GLU A 1026 -6.09 35.92 -5.82
CA GLU A 1026 -6.23 37.33 -6.18
C GLU A 1026 -6.56 37.55 -7.67
N ASP A 1027 -6.07 36.69 -8.56
CA ASP A 1027 -6.22 36.81 -10.02
C ASP A 1027 -6.29 35.42 -10.71
N PRO A 1028 -7.45 34.75 -10.69
CA PRO A 1028 -7.61 33.41 -11.32
C PRO A 1028 -7.36 33.41 -12.83
N GLY A 1029 -7.54 34.57 -13.47
CA GLY A 1029 -7.30 34.77 -14.90
C GLY A 1029 -5.83 35.01 -15.23
N LEU A 1030 -5.01 35.46 -14.28
CA LEU A 1030 -3.68 36.03 -14.49
C LEU A 1030 -3.71 37.24 -15.45
N GLU A 1031 -4.68 38.13 -15.29
CA GLU A 1031 -4.79 39.39 -16.06
C GLU A 1031 -3.69 40.39 -15.71
N ARG A 1032 -3.20 40.35 -14.47
CA ARG A 1032 -2.17 41.23 -13.91
C ARG A 1032 -0.75 40.67 -14.09
N LEU A 1033 -0.64 39.40 -14.50
CA LEU A 1033 0.61 38.66 -14.72
C LEU A 1033 0.62 38.02 -16.13
N PRO A 1034 0.62 38.83 -17.21
CA PRO A 1034 0.56 38.32 -18.57
C PRO A 1034 1.79 37.47 -18.93
N GLU A 1035 2.96 37.74 -18.36
CA GLU A 1035 4.18 36.93 -18.52
C GLU A 1035 3.94 35.47 -18.08
N LEU A 1036 3.45 35.29 -16.86
CA LEU A 1036 3.12 33.98 -16.29
C LEU A 1036 1.99 33.28 -17.07
N ARG A 1037 0.98 34.04 -17.52
CA ARG A 1037 -0.08 33.50 -18.38
C ARG A 1037 0.48 32.95 -19.70
N THR A 1038 1.43 33.66 -20.33
CA THR A 1038 2.07 33.20 -21.58
C THR A 1038 2.92 31.96 -21.33
N ALA A 1039 3.69 31.90 -20.24
CA ALA A 1039 4.46 30.72 -19.88
C ALA A 1039 3.58 29.49 -19.61
N LEU A 1040 2.43 29.67 -18.95
CA LEU A 1040 1.43 28.63 -18.74
C LEU A 1040 0.76 28.17 -20.04
N ALA A 1041 0.47 29.09 -20.97
CA ALA A 1041 -0.10 28.71 -22.26
C ALA A 1041 0.85 27.83 -23.06
N ALA A 1042 2.15 28.15 -23.09
CA ALA A 1042 3.16 27.32 -23.74
C ALA A 1042 3.25 25.90 -23.14
N LEU A 1043 3.09 25.78 -21.82
CA LEU A 1043 3.10 24.48 -21.13
C LEU A 1043 1.81 23.67 -21.34
N LEU A 1044 0.65 24.34 -21.45
CA LEU A 1044 -0.66 23.70 -21.66
C LEU A 1044 -0.98 23.40 -23.13
N ASP A 1045 -0.36 24.11 -24.09
CA ASP A 1045 -0.54 23.81 -25.50
C ASP A 1045 0.29 22.58 -25.94
N GLU A 1046 1.44 22.29 -25.28
CA GLU A 1046 2.12 20.98 -25.40
C GLU A 1046 1.19 19.82 -24.96
N GLU A 1047 0.39 19.99 -23.90
CA GLU A 1047 -0.61 18.99 -23.46
C GLU A 1047 -1.85 18.90 -24.40
N ARG A 1048 -2.07 19.89 -25.28
CA ARG A 1048 -3.24 19.96 -26.18
C ARG A 1048 -2.97 19.44 -27.59
N GLU A 1049 -1.76 19.57 -28.13
CA GLU A 1049 -1.45 18.97 -29.43
C GLU A 1049 -1.61 17.44 -29.37
N ASP A 1050 -1.21 16.81 -28.25
CA ASP A 1050 -1.45 15.39 -27.94
C ASP A 1050 -2.94 14.98 -27.92
N PHE A 1051 -3.86 15.94 -27.67
CA PHE A 1051 -5.31 15.71 -27.67
C PHE A 1051 -5.94 15.77 -29.07
N LEU A 1052 -5.27 16.43 -30.03
CA LEU A 1052 -5.76 16.60 -31.40
C LEU A 1052 -5.28 15.49 -32.34
N ASP A 1053 -4.09 14.92 -32.11
CA ASP A 1053 -3.51 13.84 -32.94
C ASP A 1053 -4.19 12.46 -32.75
N LYS A 1054 -5.26 12.38 -31.95
CA LYS A 1054 -6.07 11.16 -31.72
C LYS A 1054 -7.59 11.37 -31.91
N GLY A 1055 -8.00 12.41 -32.62
CA GLY A 1055 -9.40 12.70 -32.99
C GLY A 1055 -9.94 11.87 -34.16
#